data_AF-A0A8J2JW84-F1
#
_entry.id   AF-A0A8J2JW84-F1
#
_cell.length_a   1.000
_cell.length_b   1.000
_cell.length_c   1.000
_cell.angle_alpha   90.00
_cell.angle_beta   90.00
_cell.angle_gamma   90.00
#
_symmetry.space_group_name_H-M   'P 1'
#
loop_
_entity.id
_entity.type
_entity.pdbx_description
1 polymer ?
#
loop_
_entity_poly.entity_id
_entity_poly.type
_entity_poly.pdbx_seq_one_letter_code
_entity_poly.pdbx_strand_id
1 'polypeptide(L)'
;ICTKIEELSIFNDALKECIELDALQQEATHVVVGISWGANLMVTAEYSNEENEDTKEISGALQAKLNVIAVQISGKGDVDYGKGGSSKVKEFSLNIYGDVLPEGDLPQTIEGAVELMKKLPVLVQKSNDGKGKPLHYVLLPVDVLKSHFKIHREADTIVKRLNEDAILRVVHLFDDINEAKQQLNDLYTDVTKHDFCVLDSTRKSVEDLKSKADISEANIRSQLSHLLVEIRSGRAAPMELEDLRQKYEEDPNSAPNILKVIHVQFKDASDKINLYKLLTTKHGVTYVSKMESSLDTALLQFYGKDIYILFSQTEAKTADKELWSKQLHLFLSLIEENKQKDQPSDSTPQEPPAFLYVDLDVAPQLSPPGDQAIVVQHFKNGKCISRDLLEDYSEVASLCLVKSSSVVFCDGKPSKRTTLEIRCPASLHGECENDVRKWVCFKCKTDVEFGFDDYFYCNCGKGKADTYSYRCSSDLHGNVFQKFKSDEETLKQLLGLLKPLKELNILILGETGVGKSTWINGIVNYLSYSSLLEAENGKLLSVIPTSFSVTNDDYEEVIIRTGNDTNEDAQAGNSATQYPKSYTFSRGDTLVRLIDTPGIGDVRGITQDKENFKRILDHLSYVPEIHGICILLKPNNARLTIVFQFCIKELLTHLHRDASKNIVFCFTNARSTFYKPGDTLSALKRLLSENKDVEIPISKHTMYCMDNEAFRFLAAVKNGIEFSDNDRINFSASWDKSVEETDRLLEQDKVTLGNNRKVLDSLNDMKSNYTHEVNILKESISSSSSSQEEITPQRVTELVDKLCELKETGAQLKQTIDVVTSSNRKAAQYHEAPLVPQRYSNSHSKNDKKKNKKKSESSEDSSVTGWLKRKFF
;
A
#
# COMPACT_ATOMS: atom_id res chain seq x y z
N ILE A 1 24.88 -1.34 68.48
CA ILE A 1 25.70 -0.99 69.66
C ILE A 1 25.43 -1.98 70.78
N CYS A 2 26.46 -2.49 71.47
CA CYS A 2 26.32 -3.31 72.68
C CYS A 2 26.62 -2.46 73.91
N THR A 3 25.77 -2.51 74.93
CA THR A 3 25.84 -1.61 76.11
C THR A 3 26.17 -2.36 77.39
N LYS A 4 25.64 -3.57 77.57
CA LYS A 4 25.83 -4.38 78.78
C LYS A 4 25.80 -5.86 78.44
N ILE A 5 26.64 -6.63 79.10
CA ILE A 5 26.58 -8.09 79.09
C ILE A 5 26.21 -8.54 80.50
N GLU A 6 25.17 -9.37 80.62
CA GLU A 6 24.74 -10.00 81.87
C GLU A 6 24.84 -11.50 81.70
N GLU A 7 25.63 -12.14 82.56
CA GLU A 7 25.85 -13.59 82.51
C GLU A 7 25.63 -14.20 83.89
N LEU A 8 25.07 -15.41 83.88
CA LEU A 8 24.83 -16.23 85.04
C LEU A 8 25.95 -17.27 85.16
N SER A 9 26.71 -17.22 86.26
CA SER A 9 27.73 -18.22 86.57
C SER A 9 27.08 -19.48 87.15
N ILE A 10 26.56 -20.34 86.29
CA ILE A 10 25.74 -21.51 86.64
C ILE A 10 26.40 -22.54 87.56
N PHE A 11 27.73 -22.58 87.59
CA PHE A 11 28.49 -23.47 88.49
C PHE A 11 28.67 -22.90 89.90
N ASN A 12 27.97 -21.81 90.24
CA ASN A 12 27.94 -21.28 91.60
C ASN A 12 26.86 -22.00 92.42
N ASP A 13 27.28 -22.74 93.46
CA ASP A 13 26.37 -23.53 94.31
C ASP A 13 25.26 -22.70 94.97
N ALA A 14 25.47 -21.39 95.18
CA ALA A 14 24.45 -20.49 95.73
C ALA A 14 23.23 -20.30 94.81
N LEU A 15 23.36 -20.58 93.51
CA LEU A 15 22.24 -20.52 92.56
C LEU A 15 21.28 -21.69 92.69
N LYS A 16 21.68 -22.79 93.34
CA LYS A 16 20.85 -23.99 93.48
C LYS A 16 19.52 -23.71 94.20
N GLU A 17 19.53 -22.78 95.15
CA GLU A 17 18.34 -22.37 95.91
C GLU A 17 17.42 -21.42 95.13
N CYS A 18 17.92 -20.83 94.03
CA CYS A 18 17.17 -19.90 93.18
C CYS A 18 16.61 -20.53 91.91
N ILE A 19 16.94 -21.80 91.62
CA ILE A 19 16.46 -22.51 90.44
C ILE A 19 15.16 -23.24 90.79
N GLU A 20 14.07 -22.86 90.12
CA GLU A 20 12.81 -23.59 90.17
C GLU A 20 12.90 -24.86 89.30
N LEU A 21 13.26 -25.98 89.94
CA LEU A 21 13.55 -27.25 89.24
C LEU A 21 12.32 -27.83 88.51
N ASP A 22 11.11 -27.53 88.97
CA ASP A 22 9.87 -27.97 88.33
C ASP A 22 9.62 -27.25 86.99
N ALA A 23 10.11 -26.00 86.84
CA ALA A 23 10.05 -25.26 85.58
C ALA A 23 10.95 -25.89 84.49
N LEU A 24 11.98 -26.66 84.88
CA LEU A 24 12.83 -27.42 83.95
C LEU A 24 12.15 -28.69 83.39
N GLN A 25 10.94 -29.02 83.86
CA GLN A 25 10.13 -30.11 83.32
C GLN A 25 9.27 -29.70 82.12
N GLN A 26 9.37 -28.46 81.64
CA GLN A 26 8.67 -27.96 80.45
C GLN A 26 9.32 -28.43 79.12
N GLU A 27 8.72 -28.12 77.97
CA GLU A 27 9.17 -28.51 76.61
C GLU A 27 10.46 -27.80 76.12
N ALA A 28 11.11 -27.00 76.98
CA ALA A 28 12.31 -26.25 76.62
C ALA A 28 13.56 -27.14 76.50
N THR A 29 14.42 -26.84 75.52
CA THR A 29 15.68 -27.58 75.27
C THR A 29 16.92 -26.89 75.87
N HIS A 30 16.86 -25.59 76.10
CA HIS A 30 17.96 -24.77 76.61
C HIS A 30 17.44 -23.75 77.64
N VAL A 31 18.32 -23.30 78.52
CA VAL A 31 18.11 -22.13 79.38
C VAL A 31 18.96 -20.95 78.89
N VAL A 32 18.46 -19.73 79.10
CA VAL A 32 19.26 -18.51 78.85
C VAL A 32 20.17 -18.28 80.04
N VAL A 33 21.48 -18.17 79.77
CA VAL A 33 22.52 -18.04 80.80
C VAL A 33 23.33 -16.77 80.63
N GLY A 34 23.16 -16.10 79.50
CA GLY A 34 23.77 -14.81 79.24
C GLY A 34 22.93 -14.02 78.26
N ILE A 35 22.91 -12.70 78.43
CA ILE A 35 22.26 -11.75 77.54
C ILE A 35 23.23 -10.61 77.27
N SER A 36 23.52 -10.39 75.99
CA SER A 36 24.14 -9.14 75.54
C SER A 36 23.05 -8.15 75.19
N TRP A 37 23.02 -7.03 75.87
CA TRP A 37 22.05 -5.94 75.70
C TRP A 37 22.61 -4.84 74.79
N GLY A 38 21.72 -4.16 74.08
CA GLY A 38 22.06 -3.03 73.23
C GLY A 38 20.94 -2.66 72.27
N ALA A 39 21.28 -2.16 71.10
CA ALA A 39 20.31 -1.94 70.02
C ALA A 39 21.03 -1.94 68.67
N ASN A 40 20.36 -2.47 67.66
CA ASN A 40 20.73 -2.37 66.27
C ASN A 40 19.88 -1.29 65.58
N LEU A 41 20.49 -0.67 64.58
CA LEU A 41 19.84 0.25 63.65
C LEU A 41 20.42 -0.08 62.28
N MET A 42 19.54 -0.38 61.33
CA MET A 42 19.84 -0.71 59.95
C MET A 42 19.21 0.35 59.07
N VAL A 43 19.99 0.84 58.11
CA VAL A 43 19.52 1.76 57.08
C VAL A 43 19.72 1.06 55.75
N THR A 44 18.65 0.90 54.99
CA THR A 44 18.70 0.42 53.62
C THR A 44 18.37 1.57 52.67
N ALA A 45 18.98 1.52 51.49
CA ALA A 45 18.79 2.50 50.44
C ALA A 45 18.36 1.78 49.17
N GLU A 46 17.28 2.24 48.56
CA GLU A 46 16.63 1.61 47.41
C GLU A 46 16.59 2.59 46.22
N TYR A 47 16.62 2.02 45.01
CA TYR A 47 16.53 2.78 43.76
C TYR A 47 15.59 2.04 42.80
N SER A 48 14.58 2.75 42.29
CA SER A 48 13.72 2.25 41.23
C SER A 48 14.39 2.50 39.88
N ASN A 49 14.92 1.45 39.24
CA ASN A 49 15.60 1.57 37.94
C ASN A 49 14.61 1.62 36.77
N GLU A 50 13.82 2.68 36.70
CA GLU A 50 12.76 2.80 35.68
C GLU A 50 13.31 3.11 34.27
N GLU A 51 14.48 3.72 34.20
CA GLU A 51 15.15 4.13 32.95
C GLU A 51 16.06 3.03 32.36
N ASN A 52 16.06 1.81 32.91
CA ASN A 52 16.95 0.71 32.51
C ASN A 52 18.43 1.15 32.46
N GLU A 53 18.85 1.99 33.41
CA GLU A 53 20.23 2.43 33.54
C GLU A 53 21.13 1.26 33.95
N ASP A 54 22.43 1.40 33.68
CA ASP A 54 23.42 0.36 34.03
C ASP A 54 23.38 0.09 35.54
N THR A 55 23.03 -1.15 35.89
CA THR A 55 22.91 -1.62 37.28
C THR A 55 24.25 -1.55 38.01
N LYS A 56 25.39 -1.63 37.30
CA LYS A 56 26.72 -1.43 37.88
C LYS A 56 26.96 0.03 38.25
N GLU A 57 26.50 0.96 37.42
CA GLU A 57 26.60 2.40 37.71
C GLU A 57 25.72 2.77 38.90
N ILE A 58 24.47 2.28 38.93
CA ILE A 58 23.56 2.46 40.09
C ILE A 58 24.19 1.87 41.36
N SER A 59 24.67 0.63 41.29
CA SER A 59 25.30 -0.04 42.43
C SER A 59 26.53 0.72 42.93
N GLY A 60 27.37 1.23 42.02
CA GLY A 60 28.52 2.07 42.36
C GLY A 60 28.12 3.39 43.04
N ALA A 61 27.08 4.07 42.52
CA ALA A 61 26.56 5.30 43.12
C ALA A 61 25.95 5.07 44.50
N LEU A 62 25.21 3.96 44.66
CA LEU A 62 24.64 3.54 45.93
C LEU A 62 25.73 3.21 46.96
N GLN A 63 26.73 2.44 46.56
CA GLN A 63 27.86 2.08 47.41
C GLN A 63 28.65 3.32 47.85
N ALA A 64 28.86 4.29 46.95
CA ALA A 64 29.50 5.56 47.30
C ALA A 64 28.69 6.32 48.36
N LYS A 65 27.37 6.41 48.21
CA LYS A 65 26.48 7.07 49.20
C LYS A 65 26.45 6.36 50.55
N LEU A 66 26.37 5.04 50.58
CA LEU A 66 26.43 4.25 51.83
C LEU A 66 27.80 4.37 52.51
N ASN A 67 28.88 4.47 51.75
CA ASN A 67 30.21 4.71 52.31
C ASN A 67 30.33 6.09 52.98
N VAL A 68 29.67 7.13 52.46
CA VAL A 68 29.60 8.45 53.12
C VAL A 68 28.99 8.33 54.52
N ILE A 69 27.87 7.60 54.63
CA ILE A 69 27.23 7.30 55.92
C ILE A 69 28.21 6.62 56.89
N ALA A 70 28.88 5.57 56.42
CA ALA A 70 29.82 4.81 57.24
C ALA A 70 30.99 5.68 57.74
N VAL A 71 31.57 6.52 56.87
CA VAL A 71 32.67 7.44 57.22
C VAL A 71 32.21 8.46 58.27
N GLN A 72 31.07 9.12 58.05
CA GLN A 72 30.54 10.17 58.94
C GLN A 72 30.17 9.66 60.34
N ILE A 73 29.85 8.37 60.49
CA ILE A 73 29.57 7.73 61.78
C ILE A 73 30.86 7.26 62.48
N SER A 74 31.85 6.82 61.71
CA SER A 74 33.12 6.30 62.25
C SER A 74 34.05 7.39 62.84
N GLY A 75 33.74 8.67 62.63
CA GLY A 75 34.50 9.80 63.17
C GLY A 75 35.86 10.04 62.50
N LYS A 76 36.17 9.34 61.40
CA LYS A 76 37.39 9.53 60.61
C LYS A 76 37.24 10.66 59.59
N GLY A 77 37.25 11.90 60.09
CA GLY A 77 37.42 13.12 59.28
C GLY A 77 36.25 13.47 58.36
N ASP A 78 36.09 14.76 58.11
CA ASP A 78 35.16 15.30 57.12
C ASP A 78 35.81 15.11 55.74
N VAL A 79 35.35 14.13 54.98
CA VAL A 79 35.82 13.92 53.60
C VAL A 79 34.86 14.65 52.69
N ASP A 80 35.26 15.83 52.22
CA ASP A 80 34.58 16.56 51.16
C ASP A 80 34.74 15.75 49.86
N TYR A 81 33.73 14.95 49.53
CA TYR A 81 33.61 14.35 48.19
C TYR A 81 33.20 15.46 47.22
N GLY A 82 34.20 16.22 46.80
CA GLY A 82 34.09 17.27 45.81
C GLY A 82 33.50 16.74 44.50
N LYS A 83 32.53 17.50 44.01
CA LYS A 83 32.07 17.63 42.61
C LYS A 83 33.01 16.94 41.60
N GLY A 84 32.75 15.68 41.29
CA GLY A 84 33.46 14.92 40.29
C GLY A 84 32.49 14.08 39.49
N GLY A 85 32.25 14.48 38.23
CA GLY A 85 31.49 13.71 37.25
C GLY A 85 30.10 14.27 36.97
N SER A 86 29.92 14.83 35.77
CA SER A 86 28.65 15.20 35.19
C SER A 86 27.81 13.93 34.91
N SER A 87 26.93 13.55 35.83
CA SER A 87 25.76 12.70 35.55
C SER A 87 24.67 12.98 36.60
N LYS A 88 23.40 12.80 36.23
CA LYS A 88 22.22 13.07 37.09
C LYS A 88 22.49 12.59 38.54
N VAL A 89 22.32 13.45 39.54
CA VAL A 89 22.41 13.03 40.95
C VAL A 89 21.28 12.05 41.21
N LYS A 90 21.57 10.74 41.27
CA LYS A 90 20.57 9.70 41.51
C LYS A 90 20.03 9.84 42.94
N GLU A 91 18.72 9.98 43.09
CA GLU A 91 18.03 10.09 44.38
C GLU A 91 17.58 8.68 44.83
N PHE A 92 17.86 8.33 46.08
CA PHE A 92 17.59 6.99 46.64
C PHE A 92 16.57 7.11 47.75
N SER A 93 15.61 6.19 47.82
CA SER A 93 14.69 6.08 48.95
C SER A 93 15.39 5.40 50.12
N LEU A 94 15.11 5.83 51.35
CA LEU A 94 15.73 5.28 52.55
C LEU A 94 14.69 4.60 53.44
N ASN A 95 15.01 3.39 53.88
CA ASN A 95 14.22 2.65 54.85
C ASN A 95 15.07 2.41 56.11
N ILE A 96 14.48 2.66 57.29
CA ILE A 96 15.19 2.61 58.57
C ILE A 96 14.49 1.61 59.48
N TYR A 97 15.26 0.65 59.99
CA TYR A 97 14.81 -0.40 60.89
C TYR A 97 15.67 -0.37 62.16
N GLY A 98 15.07 -0.36 63.33
CA GLY A 98 15.85 -0.34 64.57
C GLY A 98 15.12 -0.88 65.78
N ASP A 99 15.88 -1.41 66.73
CA ASP A 99 15.36 -1.95 68.00
C ASP A 99 14.86 -0.86 68.96
N VAL A 100 15.41 0.36 68.80
CA VAL A 100 15.05 1.57 69.55
C VAL A 100 15.02 2.74 68.57
N LEU A 101 13.82 3.25 68.30
CA LEU A 101 13.57 4.36 67.38
C LEU A 101 12.99 5.57 68.14
N PRO A 102 13.19 6.80 67.63
CA PRO A 102 12.55 7.99 68.17
C PRO A 102 11.04 7.94 67.96
N GLU A 103 10.29 8.69 68.78
CA GLU A 103 8.86 8.91 68.54
C GLU A 103 8.68 9.90 67.37
N GLY A 104 7.85 9.55 66.40
CA GLY A 104 7.54 10.37 65.23
C GLY A 104 8.15 9.84 63.92
N ASP A 105 8.15 10.70 62.90
CA ASP A 105 8.58 10.33 61.55
C ASP A 105 10.07 10.03 61.50
N LEU A 106 10.42 8.99 60.75
CA LEU A 106 11.80 8.60 60.49
C LEU A 106 12.39 9.44 59.34
N PRO A 107 13.68 9.76 59.39
CA PRO A 107 14.32 10.57 58.36
C PRO A 107 14.31 9.85 57.00
N GLN A 108 14.03 10.64 55.95
CA GLN A 108 13.99 10.19 54.55
C GLN A 108 15.26 10.57 53.75
N THR A 109 16.23 11.24 54.39
CA THR A 109 17.48 11.69 53.77
C THR A 109 18.71 11.04 54.40
N ILE A 110 19.81 11.00 53.65
CA ILE A 110 21.08 10.39 54.09
C ILE A 110 21.61 11.11 55.33
N GLU A 111 21.57 12.45 55.32
CA GLU A 111 22.00 13.29 56.41
C GLU A 111 21.15 13.04 57.66
N GLY A 112 19.83 12.92 57.50
CA GLY A 112 18.92 12.59 58.58
C GLY A 112 19.17 11.20 59.17
N ALA A 113 19.46 10.21 58.32
CA ALA A 113 19.80 8.85 58.76
C ALA A 113 21.12 8.84 59.55
N VAL A 114 22.14 9.59 59.11
CA VAL A 114 23.42 9.75 59.84
C VAL A 114 23.20 10.40 61.21
N GLU A 115 22.38 11.45 61.29
CA GLU A 115 22.03 12.06 62.57
C GLU A 115 21.34 11.08 63.52
N LEU A 116 20.40 10.29 63.00
CA LEU A 116 19.70 9.28 63.79
C LEU A 116 20.67 8.22 64.31
N MET A 117 21.58 7.72 63.46
CA MET A 117 22.62 6.78 63.86
C MET A 117 23.54 7.35 64.95
N LYS A 118 23.90 8.63 64.86
CA LYS A 118 24.67 9.33 65.92
C LYS A 118 23.89 9.48 67.23
N LYS A 119 22.55 9.62 67.16
CA LYS A 119 21.66 9.74 68.33
C LYS A 119 21.30 8.38 68.95
N LEU A 120 21.61 7.26 68.30
CA LEU A 120 21.28 5.91 68.79
C LEU A 120 21.75 5.64 70.24
N PRO A 121 22.97 6.01 70.69
CA PRO A 121 23.37 5.80 72.08
C PRO A 121 22.47 6.51 73.09
N VAL A 122 22.02 7.73 72.76
CA VAL A 122 21.11 8.52 73.62
C VAL A 122 19.72 7.90 73.64
N LEU A 123 19.26 7.36 72.52
CA LEU A 123 17.98 6.64 72.45
C LEU A 123 18.02 5.36 73.30
N VAL A 124 19.11 4.60 73.24
CA VAL A 124 19.29 3.38 74.05
C VAL A 124 19.36 3.69 75.54
N GLN A 125 19.95 4.80 75.95
CA GLN A 125 19.95 5.24 77.36
C GLN A 125 18.55 5.38 77.96
N LYS A 126 17.56 5.73 77.13
CA LYS A 126 16.15 5.85 77.55
C LYS A 126 15.41 4.52 77.63
N SER A 127 16.04 3.42 77.22
CA SER A 127 15.41 2.09 77.13
C SER A 127 16.04 1.11 78.14
N ASN A 128 15.21 0.45 78.96
CA ASN A 128 15.61 -0.60 79.90
C ASN A 128 16.78 -0.18 80.80
N ASP A 129 16.64 0.94 81.51
CA ASP A 129 17.66 1.54 82.38
C ASP A 129 19.03 1.73 81.69
N GLY A 130 18.99 2.04 80.40
CA GLY A 130 20.16 2.26 79.55
C GLY A 130 20.83 0.99 79.00
N LYS A 131 20.28 -0.20 79.29
CA LYS A 131 20.72 -1.45 78.68
C LYS A 131 20.22 -1.59 77.23
N GLY A 132 19.04 -1.06 76.90
CA GLY A 132 18.42 -1.32 75.60
C GLY A 132 17.71 -2.68 75.50
N LYS A 133 17.68 -3.25 74.29
CA LYS A 133 17.04 -4.52 73.95
C LYS A 133 18.04 -5.69 73.97
N PRO A 134 17.59 -6.94 74.17
CA PRO A 134 18.46 -8.11 74.03
C PRO A 134 18.94 -8.26 72.58
N LEU A 135 20.25 -8.36 72.36
CA LEU A 135 20.88 -8.58 71.06
C LEU A 135 21.31 -10.04 70.84
N HIS A 136 21.95 -10.64 71.85
CA HIS A 136 22.44 -12.02 71.77
C HIS A 136 22.11 -12.76 73.06
N TYR A 137 21.70 -14.02 72.91
CA TYR A 137 21.45 -14.94 74.02
C TYR A 137 22.52 -16.02 74.04
N VAL A 138 23.09 -16.27 75.21
CA VAL A 138 23.91 -17.46 75.47
C VAL A 138 22.99 -18.52 76.05
N LEU A 139 22.92 -19.67 75.36
CA LEU A 139 22.03 -20.76 75.69
C LEU A 139 22.85 -21.95 76.23
N LEU A 140 22.45 -22.50 77.38
CA LEU A 140 23.01 -23.73 77.92
C LEU A 140 21.98 -24.86 77.80
N PRO A 141 22.35 -26.02 77.23
CA PRO A 141 21.45 -27.16 77.17
C PRO A 141 21.00 -27.59 78.57
N VAL A 142 19.70 -27.87 78.72
CA VAL A 142 19.13 -28.29 80.03
C VAL A 142 19.82 -29.56 80.55
N ASP A 143 20.30 -30.44 79.68
CA ASP A 143 21.00 -31.67 80.09
C ASP A 143 22.32 -31.43 80.84
N VAL A 144 22.99 -30.31 80.57
CA VAL A 144 24.19 -29.90 81.33
C VAL A 144 23.80 -29.54 82.77
N LEU A 145 22.69 -28.82 82.95
CA LEU A 145 22.15 -28.51 84.27
C LEU A 145 21.70 -29.76 85.02
N LYS A 146 21.00 -30.68 84.34
CA LYS A 146 20.56 -31.95 84.94
C LYS A 146 21.75 -32.76 85.47
N SER A 147 22.81 -32.87 84.66
CA SER A 147 24.02 -33.60 85.03
C SER A 147 24.72 -32.97 86.23
N HIS A 148 24.80 -31.64 86.27
CA HIS A 148 25.46 -30.90 87.34
C HIS A 148 24.68 -30.93 88.66
N PHE A 149 23.36 -30.70 88.60
CA PHE A 149 22.49 -30.65 89.79
C PHE A 149 21.87 -32.01 90.17
N LYS A 150 22.17 -33.08 89.42
CA LYS A 150 21.67 -34.46 89.62
C LYS A 150 20.14 -34.56 89.62
N ILE A 151 19.49 -33.93 88.63
CA ILE A 151 18.03 -33.92 88.47
C ILE A 151 17.61 -35.15 87.63
N HIS A 152 16.65 -35.95 88.12
CA HIS A 152 16.13 -37.12 87.39
C HIS A 152 14.88 -36.75 86.57
N ARG A 153 14.83 -37.16 85.28
CA ARG A 153 13.66 -37.03 84.39
C ARG A 153 13.37 -38.37 83.70
N GLU A 154 12.11 -38.62 83.32
CA GLU A 154 11.66 -39.89 82.72
C GLU A 154 11.97 -40.04 81.21
N ALA A 155 12.27 -38.95 80.48
CA ALA A 155 12.66 -39.01 79.06
C ALA A 155 13.58 -37.84 78.66
N ASP A 156 14.62 -38.14 77.87
CA ASP A 156 15.50 -37.15 77.26
C ASP A 156 14.93 -36.65 75.92
N THR A 157 14.97 -35.35 75.70
CA THR A 157 14.52 -34.72 74.45
C THR A 157 15.64 -34.81 73.42
N ILE A 158 15.51 -35.71 72.43
CA ILE A 158 16.49 -35.83 71.35
C ILE A 158 16.33 -34.65 70.39
N VAL A 159 17.33 -33.78 70.31
CA VAL A 159 17.38 -32.71 69.31
C VAL A 159 18.38 -33.08 68.21
N LYS A 160 17.89 -33.43 67.03
CA LYS A 160 18.76 -33.70 65.87
C LYS A 160 19.26 -32.39 65.27
N ARG A 161 20.56 -32.34 64.95
CA ARG A 161 21.14 -31.25 64.15
C ARG A 161 20.81 -31.46 62.68
N LEU A 162 20.50 -30.38 62.00
CA LEU A 162 20.40 -30.36 60.54
C LEU A 162 21.81 -30.34 59.95
N ASN A 163 21.99 -31.02 58.83
CA ASN A 163 23.21 -30.92 58.04
C ASN A 163 23.30 -29.51 57.43
N GLU A 164 24.48 -28.88 57.46
CA GLU A 164 24.73 -27.56 56.85
C GLU A 164 24.33 -27.52 55.37
N ASP A 165 24.60 -28.60 54.65
CA ASP A 165 24.24 -28.79 53.25
C ASP A 165 22.71 -28.74 53.01
N ALA A 166 21.91 -29.26 53.95
CA ALA A 166 20.45 -29.16 53.88
C ALA A 166 19.95 -27.73 54.16
N ILE A 167 20.64 -26.99 55.05
CA ILE A 167 20.33 -25.58 55.33
C ILE A 167 20.61 -24.74 54.08
N LEU A 168 21.78 -24.92 53.45
CA LEU A 168 22.16 -24.20 52.24
C LEU A 168 21.17 -24.45 51.09
N ARG A 169 20.73 -25.70 50.88
CA ARG A 169 19.70 -26.01 49.87
C ARG A 169 18.39 -25.26 50.10
N VAL A 170 17.94 -25.15 51.36
CA VAL A 170 16.73 -24.39 51.69
C VAL A 170 16.94 -22.90 51.47
N VAL A 171 18.10 -22.36 51.83
CA VAL A 171 18.43 -20.94 51.55
C VAL A 171 18.39 -20.67 50.05
N HIS A 172 19.08 -21.48 49.24
CA HIS A 172 19.07 -21.35 47.79
C HIS A 172 17.66 -21.43 47.18
N LEU A 173 16.81 -22.33 47.71
CA LEU A 173 15.42 -22.41 47.26
C LEU A 173 14.66 -21.10 47.49
N PHE A 174 14.84 -20.43 48.63
CA PHE A 174 14.20 -19.14 48.87
C PHE A 174 14.86 -17.99 48.10
N ASP A 175 16.17 -18.07 47.81
CA ASP A 175 16.84 -17.14 46.91
C ASP A 175 16.23 -17.22 45.51
N ASP A 176 16.04 -18.43 44.97
CA ASP A 176 15.40 -18.67 43.66
C ASP A 176 13.96 -18.13 43.64
N ILE A 177 13.19 -18.35 44.72
CA ILE A 177 11.83 -17.80 44.88
C ILE A 177 11.85 -16.28 44.84
N ASN A 178 12.76 -15.66 45.60
CA ASN A 178 12.87 -14.21 45.67
C ASN A 178 13.25 -13.60 44.32
N GLU A 179 14.19 -14.22 43.59
CA GLU A 179 14.58 -13.77 42.24
C GLU A 179 13.40 -13.86 41.27
N ALA A 180 12.69 -14.99 41.25
CA ALA A 180 11.53 -15.17 40.37
C ALA A 180 10.41 -14.15 40.69
N LYS A 181 10.16 -13.90 41.99
CA LYS A 181 9.19 -12.88 42.42
C LYS A 181 9.63 -11.46 42.07
N GLN A 182 10.93 -11.16 42.14
CA GLN A 182 11.45 -9.86 41.71
C GLN A 182 11.17 -9.64 40.22
N GLN A 183 11.56 -10.57 39.35
CA GLN A 183 11.29 -10.47 37.91
C GLN A 183 9.79 -10.38 37.61
N LEU A 184 8.96 -11.11 38.36
CA LEU A 184 7.50 -11.03 38.22
C LEU A 184 6.94 -9.66 38.64
N ASN A 185 7.47 -9.06 39.69
CA ASN A 185 7.10 -7.72 40.13
C ASN A 185 7.56 -6.65 39.13
N ASP A 186 8.73 -6.81 38.53
CA ASP A 186 9.22 -5.93 37.46
C ASP A 186 8.29 -6.00 36.25
N LEU A 187 7.93 -7.22 35.80
CA LEU A 187 6.96 -7.43 34.73
C LEU A 187 5.59 -6.82 35.07
N TYR A 188 5.09 -7.06 36.29
CA TYR A 188 3.81 -6.49 36.74
C TYR A 188 3.83 -4.96 36.70
N THR A 189 4.93 -4.35 37.16
CA THR A 189 5.12 -2.90 37.15
C THR A 189 5.15 -2.36 35.73
N ASP A 190 5.93 -2.99 34.85
CA ASP A 190 6.03 -2.60 33.44
C ASP A 190 4.68 -2.72 32.73
N VAL A 191 3.99 -3.85 32.87
CA VAL A 191 2.66 -4.08 32.26
C VAL A 191 1.61 -3.12 32.81
N THR A 192 1.67 -2.78 34.09
CA THR A 192 0.73 -1.84 34.71
C THR A 192 0.97 -0.40 34.26
N LYS A 193 2.24 0.03 34.17
CA LYS A 193 2.59 1.37 33.68
C LYS A 193 2.30 1.55 32.19
N HIS A 194 2.35 0.47 31.42
CA HIS A 194 2.18 0.49 29.96
C HIS A 194 0.87 -0.19 29.52
N ASP A 195 -0.20 -0.10 30.31
CA ASP A 195 -1.48 -0.77 30.06
C ASP A 195 -2.16 -0.39 28.73
N PHE A 196 -1.76 0.73 28.13
CA PHE A 196 -2.21 1.21 26.83
C PHE A 196 -1.58 0.46 25.65
N CYS A 197 -0.43 -0.20 25.82
CA CYS A 197 0.27 -0.95 24.76
C CYS A 197 0.26 -2.48 24.96
N VAL A 198 -0.47 -2.96 25.98
CA VAL A 198 -0.66 -4.38 26.26
C VAL A 198 -2.14 -4.70 26.41
N LEU A 199 -2.51 -5.97 26.21
CA LEU A 199 -3.89 -6.41 26.35
C LEU A 199 -4.29 -6.49 27.82
N ASP A 200 -5.55 -6.15 28.12
CA ASP A 200 -6.08 -6.22 29.49
C ASP A 200 -6.08 -7.67 30.03
N SER A 201 -6.20 -8.66 29.14
CA SER A 201 -6.06 -10.08 29.49
C SER A 201 -4.65 -10.40 30.00
N THR A 202 -3.62 -9.89 29.33
CA THR A 202 -2.22 -10.06 29.74
C THR A 202 -1.99 -9.47 31.13
N ARG A 203 -2.48 -8.25 31.39
CA ARG A 203 -2.37 -7.61 32.70
C ARG A 203 -2.99 -8.46 33.81
N LYS A 204 -4.23 -8.94 33.60
CA LYS A 204 -4.91 -9.81 34.56
C LYS A 204 -4.17 -11.12 34.79
N SER A 205 -3.60 -11.73 33.75
CA SER A 205 -2.82 -12.96 33.87
C SER A 205 -1.53 -12.76 34.67
N VAL A 206 -0.83 -11.63 34.51
CA VAL A 206 0.36 -11.29 35.31
C VAL A 206 -0.01 -11.05 36.77
N GLU A 207 -1.12 -10.36 37.04
CA GLU A 207 -1.63 -10.12 38.40
C GLU A 207 -2.06 -11.42 39.11
N ASP A 208 -2.71 -12.33 38.39
CA ASP A 208 -3.07 -13.66 38.89
C ASP A 208 -1.84 -14.52 39.18
N LEU A 209 -0.84 -14.50 38.29
CA LEU A 209 0.43 -15.21 38.51
C LEU A 209 1.16 -14.69 39.75
N LYS A 210 1.18 -13.36 39.95
CA LYS A 210 1.76 -12.74 41.16
C LYS A 210 1.08 -13.24 42.44
N SER A 211 -0.26 -13.22 42.45
CA SER A 211 -1.04 -13.69 43.60
C SER A 211 -0.79 -15.18 43.88
N LYS A 212 -0.68 -16.01 42.84
CA LYS A 212 -0.37 -17.45 42.97
C LYS A 212 1.05 -17.70 43.46
N ALA A 213 2.03 -16.92 43.02
CA ALA A 213 3.40 -16.99 43.50
C ALA A 213 3.49 -16.68 45.01
N ASP A 214 2.79 -15.65 45.48
CA ASP A 214 2.71 -15.31 46.91
C ASP A 214 2.09 -16.45 47.74
N ILE A 215 1.03 -17.07 47.24
CA ILE A 215 0.39 -18.23 47.89
C ILE A 215 1.33 -19.44 47.92
N SER A 216 2.04 -19.73 46.83
CA SER A 216 3.00 -20.84 46.76
C SER A 216 4.16 -20.67 47.74
N GLU A 217 4.74 -19.46 47.83
CA GLU A 217 5.76 -19.14 48.84
C GLU A 217 5.22 -19.34 50.27
N ALA A 218 4.03 -18.83 50.57
CA ALA A 218 3.42 -18.98 51.90
C ALA A 218 3.22 -20.46 52.26
N ASN A 219 2.78 -21.28 51.29
CA ASN A 219 2.57 -22.71 51.47
C ASN A 219 3.88 -23.45 51.78
N ILE A 220 4.94 -23.23 51.00
CA ILE A 220 6.22 -23.90 51.26
C ILE A 220 6.83 -23.43 52.58
N ARG A 221 6.71 -22.14 52.93
CA ARG A 221 7.20 -21.60 54.21
C ARG A 221 6.51 -22.25 55.41
N SER A 222 5.19 -22.47 55.30
CA SER A 222 4.40 -23.17 56.31
C SER A 222 4.79 -24.65 56.43
N GLN A 223 4.90 -25.36 55.31
CA GLN A 223 5.32 -26.76 55.28
C GLN A 223 6.73 -26.96 55.83
N LEU A 224 7.67 -26.09 55.45
CA LEU A 224 9.03 -26.08 55.96
C LEU A 224 9.06 -25.83 57.47
N SER A 225 8.30 -24.84 57.96
CA SER A 225 8.23 -24.52 59.40
C SER A 225 7.81 -25.76 60.21
N HIS A 226 6.80 -26.49 59.75
CA HIS A 226 6.35 -27.72 60.40
C HIS A 226 7.41 -28.82 60.32
N LEU A 227 7.95 -29.06 59.13
CA LEU A 227 8.92 -30.12 58.88
C LEU A 227 10.23 -29.94 59.67
N LEU A 228 10.70 -28.71 59.83
CA LEU A 228 11.89 -28.41 60.65
C LEU A 228 11.70 -28.81 62.12
N VAL A 229 10.49 -28.65 62.67
CA VAL A 229 10.16 -29.08 64.04
C VAL A 229 10.15 -30.62 64.13
N GLU A 230 9.56 -31.30 63.14
CA GLU A 230 9.51 -32.76 63.09
C GLU A 230 10.91 -33.39 62.95
N ILE A 231 11.78 -32.83 62.10
CA ILE A 231 13.14 -33.33 61.93
C ILE A 231 13.94 -33.13 63.21
N ARG A 232 13.85 -31.95 63.84
CA ARG A 232 14.59 -31.64 65.06
C ARG A 232 14.13 -32.48 66.25
N SER A 233 12.85 -32.79 66.36
CA SER A 233 12.30 -33.69 67.38
C SER A 233 12.54 -35.18 67.08
N GLY A 234 13.11 -35.49 65.90
CA GLY A 234 13.40 -36.85 65.47
C GLY A 234 12.20 -37.62 64.91
N ARG A 235 11.04 -36.97 64.77
CA ARG A 235 9.80 -37.53 64.19
C ARG A 235 9.85 -37.63 62.66
N ALA A 236 10.71 -36.86 62.01
CA ALA A 236 10.96 -36.93 60.56
C ALA A 236 12.46 -37.15 60.24
N ALA A 237 12.73 -37.67 59.05
CA ALA A 237 14.08 -37.84 58.52
C ALA A 237 14.56 -36.56 57.79
N PRO A 238 15.86 -36.19 57.86
CA PRO A 238 16.39 -35.05 57.12
C PRO A 238 16.17 -35.10 55.60
N MET A 239 16.02 -36.31 55.02
CA MET A 239 15.74 -36.52 53.60
C MET A 239 14.37 -35.97 53.18
N GLU A 240 13.41 -35.84 54.10
CA GLU A 240 12.07 -35.29 53.80
C GLU A 240 12.11 -33.80 53.41
N LEU A 241 13.21 -33.08 53.71
CA LEU A 241 13.44 -31.73 53.17
C LEU A 241 13.62 -31.74 51.65
N GLU A 242 14.24 -32.81 51.13
CA GLU A 242 14.41 -33.00 49.70
C GLU A 242 13.08 -33.34 49.02
N ASP A 243 12.27 -34.18 49.65
CA ASP A 243 10.92 -34.48 49.18
C ASP A 243 10.03 -33.22 49.15
N LEU A 244 10.17 -32.33 50.14
CA LEU A 244 9.47 -31.04 50.16
C LEU A 244 9.93 -30.15 49.00
N ARG A 245 11.24 -30.08 48.74
CA ARG A 245 11.80 -29.32 47.62
C ARG A 245 11.28 -29.87 46.29
N GLN A 246 11.31 -31.18 46.08
CA GLN A 246 10.81 -31.78 44.85
C GLN A 246 9.32 -31.51 44.64
N LYS A 247 8.49 -31.62 45.69
CA LYS A 247 7.07 -31.26 45.63
C LYS A 247 6.85 -29.80 45.25
N TYR A 248 7.72 -28.90 45.72
CA TYR A 248 7.67 -27.51 45.31
C TYR A 248 8.08 -27.33 43.85
N GLU A 249 9.14 -28.00 43.38
CA GLU A 249 9.54 -27.92 41.96
C GLU A 249 8.41 -28.38 41.02
N GLU A 250 7.60 -29.34 41.46
CA GLU A 250 6.40 -29.83 40.76
C GLU A 250 5.20 -28.85 40.80
N ASP A 251 5.20 -27.83 41.68
CA ASP A 251 4.17 -26.79 41.72
C ASP A 251 4.21 -25.98 40.40
N PRO A 252 3.08 -25.81 39.69
CA PRO A 252 2.99 -24.95 38.52
C PRO A 252 3.41 -23.49 38.77
N ASN A 253 3.40 -23.05 40.03
CA ASN A 253 3.77 -21.70 40.47
C ASN A 253 5.13 -21.69 41.19
N SER A 254 5.96 -22.72 40.98
CA SER A 254 7.33 -22.76 41.46
C SER A 254 8.21 -21.71 40.76
N ALA A 255 9.31 -21.32 41.38
CA ALA A 255 10.23 -20.31 40.84
C ALA A 255 10.70 -20.64 39.40
N PRO A 256 11.13 -21.87 39.08
CA PRO A 256 11.49 -22.23 37.70
C PRO A 256 10.33 -22.09 36.72
N ASN A 257 9.11 -22.45 37.13
CA ASN A 257 7.92 -22.37 36.28
C ASN A 257 7.47 -20.92 36.09
N ILE A 258 7.52 -20.08 37.13
CA ILE A 258 7.27 -18.64 37.03
C ILE A 258 8.23 -18.00 36.03
N LEU A 259 9.54 -18.24 36.18
CA LEU A 259 10.56 -17.71 35.25
C LEU A 259 10.30 -18.16 33.81
N LYS A 260 9.95 -19.43 33.61
CA LYS A 260 9.56 -19.96 32.30
C LYS A 260 8.33 -19.23 31.75
N VAL A 261 7.30 -19.01 32.55
CA VAL A 261 6.10 -18.27 32.12
C VAL A 261 6.44 -16.83 31.75
N ILE A 262 7.28 -16.15 32.53
CA ILE A 262 7.77 -14.79 32.22
C ILE A 262 8.50 -14.77 30.88
N HIS A 263 9.52 -15.63 30.71
CA HIS A 263 10.40 -15.60 29.53
C HIS A 263 9.79 -16.20 28.26
N VAL A 264 8.73 -17.01 28.37
CA VAL A 264 8.08 -17.66 27.22
C VAL A 264 6.72 -17.05 26.94
N GLN A 265 5.81 -17.03 27.91
CA GLN A 265 4.43 -16.62 27.70
C GLN A 265 4.27 -15.09 27.69
N PHE A 266 5.03 -14.37 28.53
CA PHE A 266 4.98 -12.90 28.61
C PHE A 266 6.11 -12.19 27.86
N LYS A 267 6.86 -12.94 27.04
CA LYS A 267 7.91 -12.39 26.21
C LYS A 267 7.40 -11.30 25.27
N ASP A 268 6.31 -11.56 24.56
CA ASP A 268 5.76 -10.62 23.58
C ASP A 268 5.32 -9.30 24.22
N ALA A 269 4.75 -9.37 25.44
CA ALA A 269 4.39 -8.18 26.20
C ALA A 269 5.65 -7.37 26.58
N SER A 270 6.72 -8.04 27.01
CA SER A 270 7.99 -7.40 27.33
C SER A 270 8.64 -6.77 26.08
N ASP A 271 8.65 -7.49 24.96
CA ASP A 271 9.19 -7.02 23.69
C ASP A 271 8.42 -5.80 23.15
N LYS A 272 7.09 -5.77 23.30
CA LYS A 272 6.25 -4.60 22.98
C LYS A 272 6.60 -3.38 23.81
N ILE A 273 6.70 -3.54 25.13
CA ILE A 273 7.05 -2.46 26.05
C ILE A 273 8.45 -1.91 25.73
N ASN A 274 9.41 -2.80 25.45
CA ASN A 274 10.77 -2.41 25.05
C ASN A 274 10.78 -1.66 23.71
N LEU A 275 10.00 -2.11 22.72
CA LEU A 275 9.86 -1.42 21.43
C LEU A 275 9.21 -0.04 21.60
N TYR A 276 8.17 0.07 22.41
CA TYR A 276 7.55 1.35 22.77
C TYR A 276 8.59 2.31 23.40
N LYS A 277 9.32 1.85 24.42
CA LYS A 277 10.37 2.64 25.09
C LYS A 277 11.44 3.08 24.08
N LEU A 278 11.87 2.18 23.19
CA LEU A 278 12.83 2.50 22.13
C LEU A 278 12.30 3.60 21.19
N LEU A 279 11.10 3.44 20.62
CA LEU A 279 10.58 4.37 19.62
C LEU A 279 10.23 5.73 20.24
N THR A 280 9.60 5.75 21.41
CA THR A 280 9.14 7.00 22.02
C THR A 280 10.26 7.74 22.74
N THR A 281 10.96 7.09 23.68
CA THR A 281 11.98 7.75 24.51
C THR A 281 13.24 8.09 23.73
N LYS A 282 13.71 7.21 22.84
CA LYS A 282 14.96 7.42 22.09
C LYS A 282 14.75 8.16 20.77
N HIS A 283 13.65 7.88 20.08
CA HIS A 283 13.42 8.40 18.72
C HIS A 283 12.33 9.47 18.62
N GLY A 284 11.58 9.77 19.70
CA GLY A 284 10.55 10.81 19.70
C GLY A 284 9.32 10.45 18.85
N VAL A 285 9.10 9.16 18.58
CA VAL A 285 7.96 8.66 17.81
C VAL A 285 6.69 8.83 18.63
N THR A 286 5.59 9.24 18.00
CA THR A 286 4.28 9.30 18.65
C THR A 286 3.63 7.93 18.66
N TYR A 287 3.31 7.42 19.86
CA TYR A 287 2.55 6.18 20.01
C TYR A 287 1.05 6.46 19.85
N VAL A 288 0.39 5.75 18.93
CA VAL A 288 -1.05 5.85 18.73
C VAL A 288 -1.73 4.73 19.50
N SER A 289 -2.51 5.09 20.51
CA SER A 289 -3.08 4.13 21.46
C SER A 289 -4.48 3.64 21.06
N LYS A 290 -4.98 2.63 21.79
CA LYS A 290 -6.35 2.10 21.68
C LYS A 290 -7.47 3.11 21.94
N MET A 291 -7.15 4.32 22.45
CA MET A 291 -8.13 5.39 22.68
C MET A 291 -8.58 6.09 21.39
N GLU A 292 -7.82 5.97 20.31
CA GLU A 292 -8.18 6.59 19.02
C GLU A 292 -9.29 5.80 18.33
N SER A 293 -10.31 6.53 17.87
CA SER A 293 -11.48 5.94 17.20
C SER A 293 -11.22 5.61 15.73
N SER A 294 -10.36 6.39 15.06
CA SER A 294 -9.95 6.18 13.67
C SER A 294 -8.57 6.75 13.39
N LEU A 295 -7.92 6.22 12.36
CA LEU A 295 -6.61 6.72 11.92
C LEU A 295 -6.71 8.19 11.47
N ASP A 296 -7.78 8.56 10.77
CA ASP A 296 -8.01 9.95 10.34
C ASP A 296 -8.03 10.92 11.53
N THR A 297 -8.67 10.53 12.64
CA THR A 297 -8.72 11.35 13.87
C THR A 297 -7.32 11.53 14.46
N ALA A 298 -6.55 10.45 14.55
CA ALA A 298 -5.18 10.49 15.05
C ALA A 298 -4.24 11.36 14.18
N LEU A 299 -4.53 11.48 12.88
CA LEU A 299 -3.73 12.26 11.93
C LEU A 299 -4.07 13.75 11.90
N LEU A 300 -5.24 14.17 12.38
CA LEU A 300 -5.65 15.59 12.36
C LEU A 300 -4.67 16.52 13.08
N GLN A 301 -4.05 16.05 14.17
CA GLN A 301 -3.06 16.83 14.91
C GLN A 301 -1.73 17.06 14.15
N PHE A 302 -1.53 16.37 13.03
CA PHE A 302 -0.35 16.45 12.18
C PHE A 302 -0.64 17.03 10.80
N TYR A 303 -1.79 17.71 10.64
CA TYR A 303 -2.19 18.29 9.36
C TYR A 303 -1.13 19.26 8.81
N GLY A 304 -0.76 19.09 7.54
CA GLY A 304 0.28 19.89 6.87
C GLY A 304 1.70 19.34 6.97
N LYS A 305 1.93 18.28 7.75
CA LYS A 305 3.22 17.57 7.83
C LYS A 305 3.26 16.35 6.91
N ASP A 306 4.48 15.94 6.54
CA ASP A 306 4.73 14.58 6.05
C ASP A 306 4.68 13.64 7.27
N ILE A 307 3.98 12.51 7.15
CA ILE A 307 3.73 11.59 8.26
C ILE A 307 4.13 10.18 7.85
N TYR A 308 4.97 9.53 8.64
CA TYR A 308 5.35 8.13 8.48
C TYR A 308 4.76 7.31 9.62
N ILE A 309 4.06 6.23 9.29
CA ILE A 309 3.40 5.39 10.27
C ILE A 309 3.93 3.97 10.15
N LEU A 310 4.49 3.44 11.24
CA LEU A 310 4.84 2.03 11.36
C LEU A 310 3.66 1.27 11.99
N PHE A 311 3.08 0.35 11.25
CA PHE A 311 2.09 -0.60 11.75
C PHE A 311 2.78 -1.91 12.11
N SER A 312 2.39 -2.53 13.23
CA SER A 312 2.84 -3.88 13.56
C SER A 312 1.79 -4.68 14.33
N GLN A 313 1.81 -6.00 14.13
CA GLN A 313 1.06 -6.99 14.89
C GLN A 313 1.98 -8.13 15.33
N THR A 314 1.79 -8.69 16.52
CA THR A 314 2.70 -9.69 17.11
C THR A 314 2.75 -10.98 16.30
N GLU A 315 1.59 -11.48 15.87
CA GLU A 315 1.50 -12.70 15.07
C GLU A 315 2.26 -12.55 13.74
N ALA A 316 2.05 -11.43 13.05
CA ALA A 316 2.74 -11.12 11.80
C ALA A 316 4.27 -10.99 11.99
N LYS A 317 4.73 -10.38 13.10
CA LYS A 317 6.18 -10.23 13.38
C LYS A 317 6.85 -11.57 13.60
N THR A 318 6.11 -12.51 14.17
CA THR A 318 6.59 -13.86 14.43
C THR A 318 6.61 -14.69 13.15
N ALA A 319 5.60 -14.52 12.29
CA ALA A 319 5.48 -15.19 11.00
C ALA A 319 6.56 -14.73 10.01
N ASP A 320 6.85 -13.43 9.92
CA ASP A 320 7.85 -12.86 9.02
C ASP A 320 8.81 -11.89 9.73
N LYS A 321 9.82 -12.49 10.37
CA LYS A 321 10.86 -11.75 11.10
C LYS A 321 11.75 -10.91 10.17
N GLU A 322 11.93 -11.35 8.93
CA GLU A 322 12.78 -10.65 7.96
C GLU A 322 12.10 -9.37 7.48
N LEU A 323 10.82 -9.46 7.09
CA LEU A 323 10.02 -8.30 6.73
C LEU A 323 9.94 -7.29 7.88
N TRP A 324 9.70 -7.76 9.11
CA TRP A 324 9.71 -6.90 10.29
C TRP A 324 11.03 -6.16 10.43
N SER A 325 12.16 -6.86 10.31
CA SER A 325 13.48 -6.23 10.42
C SER A 325 13.71 -5.17 9.33
N LYS A 326 13.27 -5.43 8.09
CA LYS A 326 13.40 -4.48 6.98
C LYS A 326 12.52 -3.25 7.17
N GLN A 327 11.25 -3.43 7.55
CA GLN A 327 10.31 -2.33 7.80
C GLN A 327 10.77 -1.46 8.99
N LEU A 328 11.21 -2.09 10.09
CA LEU A 328 11.74 -1.36 11.25
C LEU A 328 13.02 -0.59 10.88
N HIS A 329 13.94 -1.21 10.13
CA HIS A 329 15.17 -0.53 9.68
C HIS A 329 14.86 0.65 8.76
N LEU A 330 13.94 0.48 7.80
CA LEU A 330 13.47 1.57 6.95
C LEU A 330 12.92 2.72 7.81
N PHE A 331 12.01 2.42 8.73
CA PHE A 331 11.40 3.41 9.61
C PHE A 331 12.43 4.19 10.44
N LEU A 332 13.39 3.49 11.05
CA LEU A 332 14.46 4.12 11.84
C LEU A 332 15.40 4.96 10.96
N SER A 333 15.74 4.50 9.75
CA SER A 333 16.59 5.26 8.83
C SER A 333 15.94 6.58 8.41
N LEU A 334 14.63 6.60 8.18
CA LEU A 334 13.87 7.82 7.86
C LEU A 334 13.91 8.82 9.02
N ILE A 335 13.87 8.34 10.27
CA ILE A 335 14.01 9.20 11.46
C ILE A 335 15.40 9.84 11.49
N GLU A 336 16.45 9.04 11.27
CA GLU A 336 17.84 9.52 11.31
C GLU A 336 18.16 10.51 10.19
N GLU A 337 17.71 10.25 8.96
CA GLU A 337 17.90 11.16 7.82
C GLU A 337 17.27 12.53 8.06
N ASN A 338 16.11 12.57 8.70
CA ASN A 338 15.41 13.83 8.98
C ASN A 338 15.96 14.57 10.20
N LYS A 339 16.61 13.88 11.15
CA LYS A 339 17.37 14.54 12.23
C LYS A 339 18.61 15.29 11.73
N GLN A 340 19.20 14.89 10.59
CA GLN A 340 20.38 15.55 10.02
C GLN A 340 20.06 16.80 9.19
N LYS A 341 18.80 16.97 8.74
CA LYS A 341 18.36 18.11 7.91
C LYS A 341 18.02 19.38 8.71
N ASP A 342 18.01 19.31 10.04
CA ASP A 342 17.79 20.46 10.94
C ASP A 342 18.99 21.44 11.02
N GLN A 343 19.96 21.36 10.09
CA GLN A 343 20.94 22.44 9.90
C GLN A 343 20.38 23.50 8.95
N PRO A 344 20.49 24.81 9.28
CA PRO A 344 19.80 25.85 8.54
C PRO A 344 20.38 25.98 7.13
N SER A 345 19.53 25.76 6.13
CA SER A 345 19.78 26.18 4.74
C SER A 345 18.64 27.07 4.28
N ASP A 346 18.97 28.11 3.52
CA ASP A 346 18.17 29.29 3.14
C ASP A 346 16.91 29.04 2.27
N SER A 347 16.39 27.82 2.22
CA SER A 347 15.14 27.50 1.49
C SER A 347 13.98 27.28 2.46
N THR A 348 12.85 27.96 2.19
CA THR A 348 11.52 27.90 2.84
C THR A 348 11.34 26.86 3.96
N PRO A 349 10.92 27.27 5.18
CA PRO A 349 10.79 26.37 6.31
C PRO A 349 9.68 25.37 6.05
N GLN A 350 10.05 24.13 5.74
CA GLN A 350 9.14 23.01 5.69
C GLN A 350 9.17 22.35 7.08
N GLU A 351 8.02 22.26 7.75
CA GLU A 351 7.96 21.64 9.08
C GLU A 351 8.47 20.19 9.03
N PRO A 352 9.20 19.73 10.06
CA PRO A 352 9.76 18.38 10.09
C PRO A 352 8.66 17.31 10.06
N PRO A 353 8.93 16.15 9.44
CA PRO A 353 7.96 15.07 9.35
C PRO A 353 7.62 14.49 10.74
N ALA A 354 6.39 13.99 10.88
CA ALA A 354 5.92 13.27 12.05
C ALA A 354 6.11 11.76 11.88
N PHE A 355 6.53 11.09 12.95
CA PHE A 355 6.69 9.63 12.99
C PHE A 355 5.74 9.03 14.01
N LEU A 356 4.94 8.08 13.60
CA LEU A 356 3.91 7.43 14.41
C LEU A 356 4.14 5.92 14.44
N TYR A 357 3.78 5.28 15.56
CA TYR A 357 3.76 3.83 15.71
C TYR A 357 2.37 3.38 16.17
N VAL A 358 1.83 2.37 15.47
CA VAL A 358 0.52 1.78 15.72
C VAL A 358 0.70 0.28 15.99
N ASP A 359 0.27 -0.15 17.17
CA ASP A 359 0.23 -1.57 17.55
C ASP A 359 -1.17 -2.13 17.32
N LEU A 360 -1.31 -2.98 16.30
CA LEU A 360 -2.59 -3.53 15.86
C LEU A 360 -3.17 -4.58 16.81
N ASP A 361 -2.38 -5.14 17.73
CA ASP A 361 -2.93 -6.06 18.72
C ASP A 361 -3.83 -5.33 19.73
N VAL A 362 -3.53 -4.06 20.03
CA VAL A 362 -4.32 -3.24 20.96
C VAL A 362 -5.25 -2.25 20.26
N ALA A 363 -4.94 -1.84 19.03
CA ALA A 363 -5.74 -0.92 18.24
C ALA A 363 -6.09 -1.50 16.84
N PRO A 364 -6.75 -2.67 16.76
CA PRO A 364 -7.08 -3.32 15.48
C PRO A 364 -8.01 -2.47 14.61
N GLN A 365 -8.79 -1.56 15.19
CA GLN A 365 -9.63 -0.61 14.45
C GLN A 365 -8.84 0.38 13.59
N LEU A 366 -7.53 0.52 13.83
CA LEU A 366 -6.63 1.39 13.07
C LEU A 366 -5.91 0.65 11.94
N SER A 367 -6.29 -0.59 11.66
CA SER A 367 -5.64 -1.42 10.65
C SER A 367 -5.62 -0.73 9.28
N PRO A 368 -4.49 -0.78 8.56
CA PRO A 368 -4.42 -0.22 7.22
C PRO A 368 -5.30 -1.03 6.25
N PRO A 369 -5.80 -0.42 5.16
CA PRO A 369 -6.57 -1.13 4.15
C PRO A 369 -5.72 -2.23 3.47
N GLY A 370 -6.24 -3.46 3.37
CA GLY A 370 -5.61 -4.56 2.63
C GLY A 370 -4.85 -5.60 3.50
N ASP A 371 -5.25 -5.80 4.75
CA ASP A 371 -4.73 -6.84 5.68
C ASP A 371 -3.21 -6.81 5.94
N GLN A 372 -2.53 -5.69 5.67
CA GLN A 372 -1.09 -5.57 5.93
C GLN A 372 -0.81 -5.31 7.42
N ALA A 373 -0.42 -6.36 8.12
CA ALA A 373 -0.17 -6.33 9.56
C ALA A 373 1.21 -5.79 9.97
N ILE A 374 2.17 -5.68 9.03
CA ILE A 374 3.48 -5.03 9.23
C ILE A 374 3.81 -4.19 8.01
N VAL A 375 3.79 -2.87 8.16
CA VAL A 375 4.06 -1.97 7.03
C VAL A 375 4.42 -0.57 7.50
N VAL A 376 5.28 0.11 6.73
CA VAL A 376 5.48 1.56 6.85
C VAL A 376 4.66 2.26 5.77
N GLN A 377 3.74 3.13 6.20
CA GLN A 377 2.95 3.97 5.30
C GLN A 377 3.42 5.43 5.33
N HIS A 378 3.26 6.14 4.23
CA HIS A 378 3.60 7.56 4.12
C HIS A 378 2.39 8.38 3.71
N PHE A 379 2.09 9.40 4.51
CA PHE A 379 0.98 10.33 4.32
C PHE A 379 1.51 11.75 4.15
N LYS A 380 0.82 12.54 3.32
CA LYS A 380 1.10 13.96 3.11
C LYS A 380 -0.20 14.72 2.99
N ASN A 381 -0.33 15.81 3.73
CA ASN A 381 -1.57 16.60 3.79
C ASN A 381 -2.82 15.75 4.08
N GLY A 382 -2.67 14.76 4.98
CA GLY A 382 -3.76 13.84 5.37
C GLY A 382 -4.14 12.78 4.32
N LYS A 383 -3.43 12.69 3.19
CA LYS A 383 -3.65 11.64 2.19
C LYS A 383 -2.52 10.62 2.20
N CYS A 384 -2.87 9.33 2.19
CA CYS A 384 -1.91 8.25 2.01
C CYS A 384 -1.30 8.35 0.61
N ILE A 385 0.01 8.60 0.53
CA ILE A 385 0.77 8.63 -0.73
C ILE A 385 1.38 7.26 -1.01
N SER A 386 1.80 6.54 0.02
CA SER A 386 2.35 5.20 -0.08
C SER A 386 1.73 4.29 0.96
N ARG A 387 1.22 3.14 0.49
CA ARG A 387 0.60 2.10 1.33
C ARG A 387 1.61 1.06 1.80
N ASP A 388 2.71 0.86 1.07
CA ASP A 388 3.88 0.10 1.51
C ASP A 388 5.14 0.80 1.00
N LEU A 389 5.74 1.59 1.88
CA LEU A 389 6.91 2.37 1.53
C LEU A 389 8.13 1.50 1.26
N LEU A 390 8.24 0.34 1.91
CA LEU A 390 9.35 -0.58 1.67
C LEU A 390 9.22 -1.24 0.29
N GLU A 391 8.01 -1.63 -0.09
CA GLU A 391 7.73 -2.12 -1.44
C GLU A 391 8.10 -1.04 -2.48
N ASP A 392 7.64 0.20 -2.29
CA ASP A 392 8.01 1.33 -3.15
C ASP A 392 9.55 1.53 -3.25
N TYR A 393 10.27 1.40 -2.14
CA TYR A 393 11.73 1.46 -2.13
C TYR A 393 12.39 0.27 -2.83
N SER A 394 11.82 -0.93 -2.69
CA SER A 394 12.33 -2.17 -3.28
C SER A 394 12.12 -2.20 -4.80
N GLU A 395 10.98 -1.70 -5.28
CA GLU A 395 10.73 -1.48 -6.70
C GLU A 395 11.77 -0.52 -7.27
N VAL A 396 12.02 0.61 -6.60
CA VAL A 396 13.05 1.58 -7.03
C VAL A 396 14.47 1.03 -6.91
N ALA A 397 14.75 0.14 -5.95
CA ALA A 397 16.04 -0.54 -5.78
C ALA A 397 16.32 -1.52 -6.94
N SER A 398 15.29 -2.22 -7.42
CA SER A 398 15.39 -3.16 -8.54
C SER A 398 15.66 -2.48 -9.91
N LEU A 399 15.36 -1.18 -10.02
CA LEU A 399 15.53 -0.42 -11.26
C LEU A 399 16.97 0.08 -11.46
N CYS A 400 17.42 -0.01 -12.71
CA CYS A 400 18.61 0.70 -13.19
C CYS A 400 18.23 2.15 -13.54
N LEU A 401 18.73 3.10 -12.76
CA LEU A 401 18.30 4.50 -12.80
C LEU A 401 19.34 5.39 -13.49
N VAL A 402 18.87 6.39 -14.22
CA VAL A 402 19.72 7.46 -14.76
C VAL A 402 19.21 8.84 -14.36
N LYS A 403 20.13 9.77 -14.13
CA LYS A 403 19.80 11.17 -13.83
C LYS A 403 20.79 12.13 -14.50
N SER A 404 20.29 13.29 -14.89
CA SER A 404 21.08 14.42 -15.36
C SER A 404 20.56 15.72 -14.72
N SER A 405 21.47 16.64 -14.42
CA SER A 405 21.16 17.99 -13.96
C SER A 405 20.76 18.94 -15.10
N SER A 406 20.94 18.52 -16.35
CA SER A 406 20.85 19.38 -17.54
C SER A 406 19.67 19.00 -18.45
N VAL A 407 18.58 18.49 -17.87
CA VAL A 407 17.36 18.13 -18.63
C VAL A 407 16.50 19.36 -18.84
N VAL A 408 16.19 19.66 -20.10
CA VAL A 408 15.32 20.76 -20.51
C VAL A 408 14.01 20.18 -21.05
N PHE A 409 12.88 20.76 -20.64
CA PHE A 409 11.58 20.36 -21.16
C PHE A 409 11.52 20.50 -22.69
N CYS A 410 10.88 19.55 -23.39
CA CYS A 410 10.72 19.59 -24.83
C CYS A 410 9.35 19.06 -25.27
N ASP A 411 8.73 19.75 -26.23
CA ASP A 411 7.46 19.35 -26.85
C ASP A 411 7.71 18.27 -27.92
N GLY A 412 7.92 17.04 -27.46
CA GLY A 412 7.97 15.85 -28.31
C GLY A 412 9.33 15.15 -28.39
N LYS A 413 9.25 13.85 -28.72
CA LYS A 413 10.39 12.93 -28.90
C LYS A 413 10.70 12.76 -30.39
N PRO A 414 11.97 12.60 -30.80
CA PRO A 414 12.33 12.41 -32.21
C PRO A 414 11.73 11.13 -32.78
N SER A 415 11.41 11.13 -34.08
CA SER A 415 10.86 9.94 -34.77
C SER A 415 11.84 8.76 -34.72
N LYS A 416 13.11 9.02 -35.06
CA LYS A 416 14.20 8.06 -34.95
C LYS A 416 14.68 7.98 -33.51
N ARG A 417 14.27 6.95 -32.76
CA ARG A 417 14.71 6.72 -31.38
C ARG A 417 14.65 5.25 -30.98
N THR A 418 15.20 4.93 -29.82
CA THR A 418 15.18 3.59 -29.22
C THR A 418 15.28 3.64 -27.70
N THR A 419 14.85 2.57 -27.03
CA THR A 419 15.00 2.45 -25.56
C THR A 419 16.48 2.40 -25.20
N LEU A 420 16.89 3.11 -24.14
CA LEU A 420 18.26 3.12 -23.67
C LEU A 420 18.58 1.80 -22.97
N GLU A 421 19.18 0.90 -23.75
CA GLU A 421 19.62 -0.42 -23.30
C GLU A 421 21.13 -0.56 -23.50
N ILE A 422 21.90 -0.23 -22.47
CA ILE A 422 23.37 -0.30 -22.50
C ILE A 422 23.89 -0.95 -21.21
N ARG A 423 25.11 -1.49 -21.25
CA ARG A 423 25.75 -2.09 -20.07
C ARG A 423 26.02 -1.07 -18.95
N CYS A 424 26.16 -1.55 -17.72
CA CYS A 424 26.52 -0.73 -16.56
C CYS A 424 27.89 -0.07 -16.74
N PRO A 425 28.12 1.21 -16.38
CA PRO A 425 29.45 1.80 -16.41
C PRO A 425 30.49 1.01 -15.60
N ALA A 426 30.10 0.46 -14.45
CA ALA A 426 30.97 -0.34 -13.59
C ALA A 426 31.41 -1.68 -14.24
N SER A 427 30.67 -2.18 -15.24
CA SER A 427 31.08 -3.38 -16.00
C SER A 427 32.34 -3.16 -16.83
N LEU A 428 32.64 -1.90 -17.19
CA LEU A 428 33.87 -1.54 -17.92
C LEU A 428 35.14 -1.80 -17.11
N HIS A 429 35.01 -1.84 -15.78
CA HIS A 429 36.10 -2.05 -14.85
C HIS A 429 36.06 -3.44 -14.21
N GLY A 430 35.17 -4.33 -14.67
CA GLY A 430 34.98 -5.67 -14.08
C GLY A 430 34.28 -5.65 -12.72
N GLU A 431 33.69 -4.52 -12.31
CA GLU A 431 32.97 -4.36 -11.04
C GLU A 431 31.48 -4.71 -11.15
N CYS A 432 30.99 -4.98 -12.36
CA CYS A 432 29.62 -5.41 -12.65
C CYS A 432 29.61 -6.44 -13.78
N GLU A 433 28.52 -7.19 -13.90
CA GLU A 433 28.23 -8.05 -15.04
C GLU A 433 28.21 -7.26 -16.36
N ASN A 434 28.66 -7.89 -17.45
CA ASN A 434 28.77 -7.26 -18.77
C ASN A 434 27.45 -7.30 -19.57
N ASP A 435 26.33 -7.57 -18.90
CA ASP A 435 25.02 -7.64 -19.51
C ASP A 435 24.43 -6.24 -19.78
N VAL A 436 23.59 -6.17 -20.81
CA VAL A 436 22.86 -4.96 -21.18
C VAL A 436 21.74 -4.71 -20.16
N ARG A 437 21.58 -3.45 -19.75
CA ARG A 437 20.56 -3.05 -18.77
C ARG A 437 19.66 -1.99 -19.37
N LYS A 438 18.37 -2.08 -19.07
CA LYS A 438 17.36 -1.08 -19.43
C LYS A 438 17.36 0.05 -18.41
N TRP A 439 17.42 1.30 -18.87
CA TRP A 439 17.61 2.47 -18.02
C TRP A 439 16.35 3.34 -17.87
N VAL A 440 16.03 3.68 -16.62
CA VAL A 440 14.84 4.44 -16.24
C VAL A 440 15.21 5.79 -15.65
N CYS A 441 14.45 6.83 -15.97
CA CYS A 441 14.71 8.17 -15.43
C CYS A 441 14.46 8.22 -13.92
N PHE A 442 15.44 8.68 -13.16
CA PHE A 442 15.36 8.81 -11.71
C PHE A 442 14.19 9.68 -11.25
N LYS A 443 13.84 10.73 -12.01
CA LYS A 443 12.83 11.74 -11.64
C LYS A 443 11.41 11.34 -12.02
N CYS A 444 11.17 10.93 -13.27
CA CYS A 444 9.80 10.60 -13.74
C CYS A 444 9.51 9.10 -13.81
N LYS A 445 10.48 8.24 -13.49
CA LYS A 445 10.32 6.77 -13.48
C LYS A 445 9.88 6.17 -14.82
N THR A 446 10.07 6.88 -15.93
CA THR A 446 9.82 6.38 -17.29
C THR A 446 11.10 5.96 -17.97
N ASP A 447 10.97 5.00 -18.90
CA ASP A 447 12.06 4.56 -19.76
C ASP A 447 12.75 5.75 -20.44
N VAL A 448 14.08 5.74 -20.41
CA VAL A 448 14.87 6.73 -21.14
C VAL A 448 15.08 6.23 -22.56
N GLU A 449 14.88 7.11 -23.54
CA GLU A 449 15.02 6.81 -24.97
C GLU A 449 16.19 7.61 -25.56
N PHE A 450 16.98 7.00 -26.45
CA PHE A 450 18.04 7.66 -27.21
C PHE A 450 17.54 8.09 -28.59
N GLY A 451 17.70 9.37 -28.92
CA GLY A 451 17.17 9.98 -30.15
C GLY A 451 18.07 9.94 -31.38
N PHE A 452 19.24 9.28 -31.31
CA PHE A 452 20.27 9.30 -32.37
C PHE A 452 20.75 10.71 -32.79
N ASP A 453 20.50 11.70 -31.94
CA ASP A 453 20.84 13.12 -32.09
C ASP A 453 21.74 13.60 -30.95
N ASP A 454 22.40 12.66 -30.24
CA ASP A 454 23.18 12.85 -29.01
C ASP A 454 22.36 13.22 -27.75
N TYR A 455 21.03 13.13 -27.82
CA TYR A 455 20.14 13.40 -26.67
C TYR A 455 19.43 12.15 -26.17
N PHE A 456 19.24 12.11 -24.84
CA PHE A 456 18.31 11.23 -24.16
C PHE A 456 17.01 11.95 -23.86
N TYR A 457 15.91 11.22 -23.96
CA TYR A 457 14.54 11.70 -23.83
C TYR A 457 13.78 10.90 -22.78
N CYS A 458 13.00 11.58 -21.95
CA CYS A 458 12.04 10.98 -21.02
C CYS A 458 10.89 11.97 -20.76
N ASN A 459 9.95 11.65 -19.89
CA ASN A 459 8.85 12.58 -19.56
C ASN A 459 9.29 13.88 -18.87
N CYS A 460 10.54 13.97 -18.38
CA CYS A 460 11.10 15.23 -17.87
C CYS A 460 11.58 16.18 -18.97
N GLY A 461 11.73 15.70 -20.21
CA GLY A 461 12.32 16.44 -21.33
C GLY A 461 13.56 15.75 -21.90
N LYS A 462 14.44 16.54 -22.52
CA LYS A 462 15.67 16.08 -23.19
C LYS A 462 16.94 16.58 -22.51
N GLY A 463 17.99 15.78 -22.53
CA GLY A 463 19.32 16.15 -22.05
C GLY A 463 20.40 15.47 -22.89
N LYS A 464 21.59 16.08 -23.00
CA LYS A 464 22.71 15.47 -23.74
C LYS A 464 23.15 14.17 -23.08
N ALA A 465 23.40 13.13 -23.87
CA ALA A 465 23.69 11.78 -23.40
C ALA A 465 24.87 11.72 -22.40
N ASP A 466 25.94 12.48 -22.68
CA ASP A 466 27.16 12.59 -21.86
C ASP A 466 26.94 13.21 -20.46
N THR A 467 25.84 13.93 -20.25
CA THR A 467 25.55 14.58 -18.96
C THR A 467 25.00 13.60 -17.90
N TYR A 468 24.52 12.43 -18.32
CA TYR A 468 23.82 11.50 -17.45
C TYR A 468 24.77 10.70 -16.57
N SER A 469 24.27 10.37 -15.38
CA SER A 469 24.88 9.45 -14.42
C SER A 469 23.93 8.29 -14.18
N TYR A 470 24.49 7.12 -13.90
CA TYR A 470 23.85 5.81 -13.95
C TYR A 470 24.01 5.11 -12.59
N ARG A 471 22.92 4.62 -12.02
CA ARG A 471 22.90 3.75 -10.85
C ARG A 471 22.31 2.39 -11.24
N CYS A 472 23.14 1.38 -11.29
CA CYS A 472 22.70 0.01 -11.56
C CYS A 472 22.06 -0.62 -10.32
N SER A 473 21.13 -1.56 -10.53
CA SER A 473 20.46 -2.33 -9.47
C SER A 473 21.26 -3.53 -8.94
N SER A 474 22.49 -3.74 -9.41
CA SER A 474 23.37 -4.81 -8.91
C SER A 474 23.95 -4.46 -7.55
N ASP A 475 23.91 -5.41 -6.62
CA ASP A 475 24.50 -5.27 -5.28
C ASP A 475 26.05 -5.31 -5.28
N LEU A 476 26.69 -5.66 -6.41
CA LEU A 476 28.14 -5.88 -6.50
C LEU A 476 29.00 -4.63 -6.25
N HIS A 477 28.50 -3.44 -6.62
CA HIS A 477 29.27 -2.19 -6.55
C HIS A 477 28.50 -1.04 -5.87
N GLY A 478 27.48 -1.38 -5.06
CA GLY A 478 26.71 -0.44 -4.26
C GLY A 478 25.81 0.54 -5.03
N ASN A 479 25.00 1.31 -4.28
CA ASN A 479 23.94 2.18 -4.76
C ASN A 479 24.40 3.59 -5.21
N VAL A 480 25.58 3.71 -5.83
CA VAL A 480 26.17 5.01 -6.21
C VAL A 480 25.92 5.33 -7.69
N PHE A 481 25.59 6.59 -7.99
CA PHE A 481 25.50 7.07 -9.37
C PHE A 481 26.90 7.27 -9.95
N GLN A 482 27.20 6.58 -11.05
CA GLN A 482 28.46 6.63 -11.75
C GLN A 482 28.27 7.21 -13.16
N LYS A 483 29.26 7.96 -13.65
CA LYS A 483 29.32 8.34 -15.05
C LYS A 483 30.24 7.38 -15.79
N PHE A 484 30.07 7.26 -17.11
CA PHE A 484 31.13 6.78 -17.97
C PHE A 484 32.29 7.80 -17.88
N LYS A 485 33.23 7.58 -16.96
CA LYS A 485 34.35 8.51 -16.69
C LYS A 485 35.22 8.60 -17.95
N SER A 486 35.48 9.81 -18.43
CA SER A 486 36.52 10.16 -19.44
C SER A 486 36.44 9.52 -20.84
N ASP A 487 35.64 8.48 -21.04
CA ASP A 487 35.47 7.81 -22.32
C ASP A 487 34.13 8.21 -22.98
N GLU A 488 34.01 9.46 -23.42
CA GLU A 488 32.94 9.84 -24.36
C GLU A 488 32.88 8.86 -25.55
N GLU A 489 34.05 8.36 -25.96
CA GLU A 489 34.21 7.33 -26.99
C GLU A 489 33.45 6.04 -26.65
N THR A 490 33.52 5.55 -25.41
CA THR A 490 32.88 4.29 -25.00
C THR A 490 31.36 4.43 -24.94
N LEU A 491 30.85 5.54 -24.41
CA LEU A 491 29.41 5.80 -24.44
C LEU A 491 28.92 5.94 -25.90
N LYS A 492 29.65 6.67 -26.75
CA LYS A 492 29.34 6.80 -28.19
C LYS A 492 29.36 5.44 -28.90
N GLN A 493 30.32 4.57 -28.60
CA GLN A 493 30.39 3.21 -29.13
C GLN A 493 29.17 2.38 -28.70
N LEU A 494 28.80 2.41 -27.42
CA LEU A 494 27.62 1.69 -26.91
C LEU A 494 26.33 2.20 -27.53
N LEU A 495 26.17 3.53 -27.64
CA LEU A 495 25.01 4.14 -28.30
C LEU A 495 24.99 3.85 -29.81
N GLY A 496 26.15 3.71 -30.45
CA GLY A 496 26.28 3.34 -31.86
C GLY A 496 25.87 1.90 -32.18
N LEU A 497 25.84 1.01 -31.17
CA LEU A 497 25.33 -0.36 -31.31
C LEU A 497 23.80 -0.43 -31.27
N LEU A 498 23.14 0.60 -30.73
CA LEU A 498 21.70 0.67 -30.66
C LEU A 498 21.09 0.84 -32.06
N LYS A 499 19.95 0.20 -32.29
CA LYS A 499 19.18 0.33 -33.54
C LYS A 499 17.89 1.11 -33.26
N PRO A 500 17.45 1.99 -34.19
CA PRO A 500 16.13 2.61 -34.08
C PRO A 500 15.05 1.54 -33.99
N LEU A 501 13.97 1.85 -33.27
CA LEU A 501 12.77 1.01 -33.27
C LEU A 501 12.26 0.82 -34.70
N LYS A 502 11.74 -0.37 -35.01
CA LYS A 502 11.02 -0.61 -36.26
C LYS A 502 9.81 0.32 -36.31
N GLU A 503 9.46 0.90 -37.44
CA GLU A 503 8.25 1.73 -37.53
C GLU A 503 7.10 0.92 -38.11
N LEU A 504 5.92 1.02 -37.49
CA LEU A 504 4.66 0.51 -38.03
C LEU A 504 3.69 1.67 -38.20
N ASN A 505 3.60 2.18 -39.43
CA ASN A 505 2.77 3.34 -39.77
C ASN A 505 1.43 2.89 -40.37
N ILE A 506 0.32 3.16 -39.67
CA ILE A 506 -1.03 2.74 -40.04
C ILE A 506 -1.90 3.96 -40.32
N LEU A 507 -2.45 4.04 -41.53
CA LEU A 507 -3.44 5.05 -41.93
C LEU A 507 -4.84 4.60 -41.53
N ILE A 508 -5.62 5.48 -40.89
CA ILE A 508 -6.97 5.18 -40.42
C ILE A 508 -7.97 5.97 -41.26
N LEU A 509 -8.90 5.29 -41.91
CA LEU A 509 -9.97 5.88 -42.73
C LEU A 509 -11.33 5.42 -42.23
N GLY A 510 -12.38 6.21 -42.42
CA GLY A 510 -13.75 5.82 -42.07
C GLY A 510 -14.71 6.99 -42.00
N GLU A 511 -16.01 6.70 -42.07
CA GLU A 511 -17.07 7.73 -41.98
C GLU A 511 -16.99 8.55 -40.68
N THR A 512 -17.55 9.75 -40.70
CA THR A 512 -17.74 10.55 -39.49
C THR A 512 -18.59 9.79 -38.47
N GLY A 513 -18.17 9.78 -37.20
CA GLY A 513 -18.90 9.08 -36.12
C GLY A 513 -18.76 7.55 -36.11
N VAL A 514 -17.85 6.98 -36.91
CA VAL A 514 -17.51 5.53 -36.85
C VAL A 514 -16.69 5.14 -35.61
N GLY A 515 -16.10 6.12 -34.92
CA GLY A 515 -15.33 5.89 -33.69
C GLY A 515 -13.81 5.80 -33.88
N LYS A 516 -13.23 6.45 -34.90
CA LYS A 516 -11.77 6.50 -35.15
C LYS A 516 -10.99 6.97 -33.91
N SER A 517 -11.35 8.13 -33.38
CA SER A 517 -10.64 8.73 -32.24
C SER A 517 -10.81 7.93 -30.96
N THR A 518 -12.02 7.40 -30.72
CA THR A 518 -12.31 6.48 -29.61
C THR A 518 -11.47 5.21 -29.70
N TRP A 519 -11.28 4.67 -30.89
CA TRP A 519 -10.47 3.48 -31.13
C TRP A 519 -8.98 3.73 -30.84
N ILE A 520 -8.43 4.86 -31.30
CA ILE A 520 -7.03 5.25 -31.01
C ILE A 520 -6.82 5.38 -29.50
N ASN A 521 -7.72 6.07 -28.80
CA ASN A 521 -7.66 6.16 -27.34
C ASN A 521 -7.76 4.78 -26.67
N GLY A 522 -8.61 3.90 -27.18
CA GLY A 522 -8.70 2.51 -26.74
C GLY A 522 -7.33 1.81 -26.83
N ILE A 523 -6.71 1.82 -28.02
CA ILE A 523 -5.39 1.20 -28.25
C ILE A 523 -4.34 1.70 -27.27
N VAL A 524 -4.29 3.01 -27.01
CA VAL A 524 -3.29 3.58 -26.07
C VAL A 524 -3.47 2.98 -24.67
N ASN A 525 -4.70 2.76 -24.21
CA ASN A 525 -4.95 2.14 -22.91
C ASN A 525 -4.72 0.61 -22.95
N TYR A 526 -5.11 -0.06 -24.03
CA TYR A 526 -4.89 -1.51 -24.23
C TYR A 526 -3.40 -1.88 -24.21
N LEU A 527 -2.54 -1.01 -24.73
CA LEU A 527 -1.09 -1.21 -24.74
C LEU A 527 -0.40 -0.80 -23.44
N SER A 528 -1.09 -0.03 -22.58
CA SER A 528 -0.52 0.47 -21.33
C SER A 528 -0.94 -0.33 -20.10
N TYR A 529 -2.06 -1.05 -20.17
CA TYR A 529 -2.63 -1.80 -19.05
C TYR A 529 -2.98 -3.22 -19.47
N SER A 530 -2.62 -4.20 -18.63
CA SER A 530 -2.85 -5.62 -18.89
C SER A 530 -4.32 -6.03 -18.71
N SER A 531 -5.10 -5.28 -17.93
CA SER A 531 -6.52 -5.54 -17.68
C SER A 531 -7.31 -4.24 -17.50
N LEU A 532 -8.63 -4.33 -17.66
CA LEU A 532 -9.52 -3.19 -17.38
C LEU A 532 -9.42 -2.75 -15.91
N LEU A 533 -9.27 -3.69 -14.97
CA LEU A 533 -9.12 -3.38 -13.54
C LEU A 533 -7.84 -2.57 -13.25
N GLU A 534 -6.73 -2.94 -13.90
CA GLU A 534 -5.49 -2.17 -13.80
C GLU A 534 -5.67 -0.76 -14.38
N ALA A 535 -6.34 -0.63 -15.53
CA ALA A 535 -6.63 0.66 -16.14
C ALA A 535 -7.55 1.54 -15.27
N GLU A 536 -8.52 0.95 -14.57
CA GLU A 536 -9.37 1.63 -13.60
C GLU A 536 -8.60 2.14 -12.39
N ASN A 537 -7.54 1.46 -11.96
CA ASN A 537 -6.65 1.93 -10.89
C ASN A 537 -5.59 2.93 -11.40
N GLY A 538 -5.25 2.85 -12.68
CA GLY A 538 -4.27 3.70 -13.36
C GLY A 538 -4.79 5.08 -13.79
N LYS A 539 -4.03 5.78 -14.63
CA LYS A 539 -4.42 7.06 -15.23
C LYS A 539 -5.16 6.85 -16.56
N LEU A 540 -6.28 7.53 -16.78
CA LEU A 540 -6.91 7.55 -18.10
C LEU A 540 -5.97 8.15 -19.15
N LEU A 541 -5.61 7.37 -20.17
CA LEU A 541 -4.78 7.84 -21.27
C LEU A 541 -5.66 8.27 -22.44
N SER A 542 -6.00 9.55 -22.50
CA SER A 542 -6.78 10.13 -23.61
C SER A 542 -5.88 11.04 -24.44
N VAL A 543 -5.37 10.54 -25.56
CA VAL A 543 -4.48 11.30 -26.46
C VAL A 543 -5.27 12.17 -27.44
N ILE A 544 -6.53 11.80 -27.69
CA ILE A 544 -7.48 12.58 -28.48
C ILE A 544 -8.63 12.97 -27.56
N PRO A 545 -8.89 14.26 -27.34
CA PRO A 545 -10.07 14.66 -26.59
C PRO A 545 -11.35 14.18 -27.27
N THR A 546 -12.15 13.44 -26.53
CA THR A 546 -13.43 12.91 -26.99
C THR A 546 -14.54 13.38 -26.07
N SER A 547 -15.71 13.68 -26.65
CA SER A 547 -16.94 13.93 -25.90
C SER A 547 -18.03 12.95 -26.33
N PHE A 548 -18.68 12.33 -25.35
CA PHE A 548 -19.84 11.47 -25.60
C PHE A 548 -20.80 11.54 -24.42
N SER A 549 -22.09 11.29 -24.67
CA SER A 549 -23.06 11.16 -23.60
C SER A 549 -23.13 9.74 -23.06
N VAL A 550 -23.35 9.65 -21.76
CA VAL A 550 -23.71 8.46 -21.00
C VAL A 550 -24.95 8.81 -20.20
N THR A 551 -25.83 7.85 -20.01
CA THR A 551 -27.02 8.02 -19.18
C THR A 551 -26.77 7.38 -17.82
N ASN A 552 -27.04 8.08 -16.73
CA ASN A 552 -26.97 7.51 -15.37
C ASN A 552 -28.23 6.68 -15.04
N ASP A 553 -28.27 6.09 -13.85
CA ASP A 553 -29.42 5.28 -13.39
C ASP A 553 -30.74 6.07 -13.30
N ASP A 554 -30.66 7.39 -13.19
CA ASP A 554 -31.81 8.31 -13.16
C ASP A 554 -32.27 8.75 -14.57
N TYR A 555 -31.73 8.14 -15.63
CA TYR A 555 -31.99 8.48 -17.03
C TYR A 555 -31.56 9.90 -17.43
N GLU A 556 -30.67 10.52 -16.65
CA GLU A 556 -30.12 11.84 -16.96
C GLU A 556 -28.91 11.72 -17.89
N GLU A 557 -28.84 12.60 -18.89
CA GLU A 557 -27.73 12.65 -19.83
C GLU A 557 -26.52 13.35 -19.19
N VAL A 558 -25.44 12.59 -18.99
CA VAL A 558 -24.15 13.10 -18.52
C VAL A 558 -23.16 13.13 -19.68
N ILE A 559 -22.59 14.31 -19.94
CA ILE A 559 -21.60 14.49 -21.01
C ILE A 559 -20.21 14.21 -20.43
N ILE A 560 -19.60 13.12 -20.87
CA ILE A 560 -18.21 12.78 -20.55
C ILE A 560 -17.28 13.53 -21.49
N ARG A 561 -16.25 14.18 -20.96
CA ARG A 561 -15.23 14.89 -21.73
C ARG A 561 -13.84 14.46 -21.31
N THR A 562 -13.00 14.09 -22.28
CA THR A 562 -11.63 13.61 -22.02
C THR A 562 -10.57 14.61 -22.51
N GLY A 563 -10.59 15.83 -21.98
CA GLY A 563 -9.63 16.90 -22.32
C GLY A 563 -10.22 18.01 -23.21
N ASN A 564 -9.36 18.94 -23.65
CA ASN A 564 -9.70 20.04 -24.56
C ASN A 564 -8.69 20.07 -25.73
N ASP A 565 -9.13 20.05 -26.99
CA ASP A 565 -8.28 20.26 -28.18
C ASP A 565 -8.95 21.29 -29.11
N THR A 566 -8.15 22.11 -29.77
CA THR A 566 -8.57 23.04 -30.83
C THR A 566 -8.78 22.34 -32.18
N ASN A 567 -8.27 21.12 -32.34
CA ASN A 567 -8.39 20.32 -33.58
C ASN A 567 -9.66 19.42 -33.61
N GLU A 568 -10.40 19.35 -32.50
CA GLU A 568 -11.63 18.57 -32.37
C GLU A 568 -12.82 19.52 -32.19
N ASP A 569 -13.80 19.51 -33.11
CA ASP A 569 -15.04 20.29 -32.97
C ASP A 569 -16.10 19.46 -32.24
N ALA A 570 -16.50 19.90 -31.05
CA ALA A 570 -17.40 19.17 -30.15
C ALA A 570 -18.89 19.26 -30.55
N GLN A 571 -19.23 19.88 -31.69
CA GLN A 571 -20.62 19.90 -32.18
C GLN A 571 -21.02 18.56 -32.81
N ALA A 572 -22.03 17.91 -32.21
CA ALA A 572 -22.60 16.66 -32.71
C ALA A 572 -23.10 16.81 -34.16
N GLY A 573 -22.42 16.14 -35.10
CA GLY A 573 -22.76 16.15 -36.52
C GLY A 573 -21.64 16.65 -37.44
N ASN A 574 -20.63 17.35 -36.94
CA ASN A 574 -19.44 17.72 -37.72
C ASN A 574 -18.39 16.59 -37.71
N SER A 575 -17.48 16.58 -38.69
CA SER A 575 -16.29 15.72 -38.62
C SER A 575 -15.49 16.10 -37.37
N ALA A 576 -15.33 15.17 -36.42
CA ALA A 576 -14.70 15.47 -35.13
C ALA A 576 -13.28 16.01 -35.34
N THR A 577 -12.45 15.29 -36.08
CA THR A 577 -11.07 15.65 -36.43
C THR A 577 -11.00 16.58 -37.66
N GLN A 578 -10.40 17.78 -37.50
CA GLN A 578 -10.29 18.78 -38.58
C GLN A 578 -9.03 18.64 -39.46
N TYR A 579 -7.91 18.19 -38.88
CA TYR A 579 -6.63 17.97 -39.56
C TYR A 579 -6.05 16.60 -39.21
N PRO A 580 -5.42 15.89 -40.18
CA PRO A 580 -4.73 14.63 -39.91
C PRO A 580 -3.68 14.78 -38.81
N LYS A 581 -3.60 13.81 -37.90
CA LYS A 581 -2.68 13.83 -36.77
C LYS A 581 -2.10 12.45 -36.52
N SER A 582 -0.81 12.40 -36.22
CA SER A 582 -0.10 11.14 -35.93
C SER A 582 0.08 10.94 -34.43
N TYR A 583 -0.30 9.77 -33.94
CA TYR A 583 -0.12 9.34 -32.56
C TYR A 583 0.88 8.18 -32.54
N THR A 584 1.94 8.32 -31.75
CA THR A 584 3.02 7.31 -31.69
C THR A 584 3.14 6.69 -30.31
N PHE A 585 3.22 5.37 -30.26
CA PHE A 585 3.43 4.60 -29.04
C PHE A 585 4.35 3.40 -29.31
N SER A 586 5.09 2.97 -28.29
CA SER A 586 6.03 1.85 -28.37
C SER A 586 5.35 0.53 -28.03
N ARG A 587 5.56 -0.50 -28.83
CA ARG A 587 5.20 -1.90 -28.56
C ARG A 587 6.42 -2.78 -28.84
N GLY A 588 7.09 -3.27 -27.79
CA GLY A 588 8.32 -4.04 -27.94
C GLY A 588 9.41 -3.24 -28.68
N ASP A 589 9.94 -3.82 -29.76
CA ASP A 589 10.94 -3.19 -30.65
C ASP A 589 10.32 -2.38 -31.80
N THR A 590 8.99 -2.17 -31.78
CA THR A 590 8.24 -1.47 -32.84
C THR A 590 7.59 -0.18 -32.30
N LEU A 591 7.86 0.93 -32.98
CA LEU A 591 7.16 2.20 -32.84
C LEU A 591 5.93 2.21 -33.74
N VAL A 592 4.76 2.06 -33.15
CA VAL A 592 3.49 2.12 -33.88
C VAL A 592 3.04 3.57 -34.00
N ARG A 593 2.73 3.99 -35.23
CA ARG A 593 2.19 5.31 -35.57
C ARG A 593 0.81 5.15 -36.17
N LEU A 594 -0.20 5.59 -35.46
CA LEU A 594 -1.57 5.69 -35.97
C LEU A 594 -1.77 7.09 -36.56
N ILE A 595 -2.17 7.14 -37.83
CA ILE A 595 -2.44 8.38 -38.57
C ILE A 595 -3.96 8.54 -38.62
N ASP A 596 -4.49 9.37 -37.72
CA ASP A 596 -5.90 9.71 -37.69
C ASP A 596 -6.21 10.71 -38.80
N THR A 597 -7.34 10.52 -39.47
CA THR A 597 -7.79 11.40 -40.55
C THR A 597 -9.19 11.95 -40.27
N PRO A 598 -9.54 13.12 -40.82
CA PRO A 598 -10.93 13.56 -40.87
C PRO A 598 -11.86 12.47 -41.41
N GLY A 599 -13.10 12.43 -40.92
CA GLY A 599 -14.11 11.48 -41.41
C GLY A 599 -14.49 11.70 -42.86
N ILE A 600 -14.77 10.60 -43.56
CA ILE A 600 -15.28 10.60 -44.93
C ILE A 600 -16.78 10.93 -44.91
N GLY A 601 -17.23 11.86 -45.75
CA GLY A 601 -18.63 12.30 -45.81
C GLY A 601 -18.92 13.40 -44.80
N ASP A 602 -18.13 14.47 -44.85
CA ASP A 602 -18.34 15.67 -44.03
C ASP A 602 -19.70 16.31 -44.35
N VAL A 603 -20.47 16.69 -43.32
CA VAL A 603 -21.76 17.39 -43.47
C VAL A 603 -21.63 18.72 -44.21
N ARG A 604 -20.42 19.27 -44.31
CA ARG A 604 -20.08 20.47 -45.10
C ARG A 604 -19.98 20.21 -46.61
N GLY A 605 -20.15 18.96 -47.05
CA GLY A 605 -20.30 18.56 -48.45
C GLY A 605 -19.01 18.19 -49.18
N ILE A 606 -19.16 17.81 -50.45
CA ILE A 606 -18.09 17.23 -51.29
C ILE A 606 -16.84 18.13 -51.35
N THR A 607 -16.98 19.45 -51.40
CA THR A 607 -15.84 20.37 -51.46
C THR A 607 -14.93 20.29 -50.23
N GLN A 608 -15.52 20.07 -49.04
CA GLN A 608 -14.75 19.89 -47.81
C GLN A 608 -14.05 18.53 -47.79
N ASP A 609 -14.69 17.47 -48.27
CA ASP A 609 -14.05 16.15 -48.42
C ASP A 609 -12.82 16.21 -49.33
N LYS A 610 -12.86 17.02 -50.40
CA LYS A 610 -11.70 17.25 -51.28
C LYS A 610 -10.52 17.90 -50.56
N GLU A 611 -10.79 18.91 -49.74
CA GLU A 611 -9.76 19.60 -48.96
C GLU A 611 -9.21 18.70 -47.84
N ASN A 612 -10.09 17.95 -47.17
CA ASN A 612 -9.71 16.94 -46.19
C ASN A 612 -8.78 15.89 -46.83
N PHE A 613 -9.10 15.43 -48.03
CA PHE A 613 -8.28 14.48 -48.77
C PHE A 613 -6.90 15.03 -49.12
N LYS A 614 -6.84 16.28 -49.58
CA LYS A 614 -5.57 16.97 -49.85
C LYS A 614 -4.70 17.07 -48.59
N ARG A 615 -5.29 17.42 -47.45
CA ARG A 615 -4.58 17.49 -46.15
C ARG A 615 -4.04 16.14 -45.72
N ILE A 616 -4.79 15.05 -45.94
CA ILE A 616 -4.30 13.68 -45.67
C ILE A 616 -3.05 13.41 -46.51
N LEU A 617 -3.08 13.70 -47.81
CA LEU A 617 -1.94 13.49 -48.69
C LEU A 617 -0.73 14.38 -48.34
N ASP A 618 -0.97 15.64 -47.95
CA ASP A 618 0.08 16.52 -47.43
C ASP A 618 0.73 15.94 -46.17
N HIS A 619 -0.07 15.43 -45.22
CA HIS A 619 0.44 14.81 -43.99
C HIS A 619 1.24 13.53 -44.27
N LEU A 620 0.77 12.71 -45.21
CA LEU A 620 1.45 11.47 -45.61
C LEU A 620 2.81 11.72 -46.27
N SER A 621 3.04 12.89 -46.88
CA SER A 621 4.33 13.22 -47.50
C SER A 621 5.51 13.27 -46.51
N TYR A 622 5.22 13.43 -45.20
CA TYR A 622 6.22 13.42 -44.13
C TYR A 622 6.46 12.03 -43.53
N VAL A 623 5.70 11.01 -43.95
CA VAL A 623 5.81 9.64 -43.45
C VAL A 623 6.55 8.79 -44.50
N PRO A 624 7.69 8.15 -44.15
CA PRO A 624 8.53 7.47 -45.14
C PRO A 624 7.87 6.24 -45.77
N GLU A 625 7.07 5.50 -45.00
CA GLU A 625 6.40 4.28 -45.43
C GLU A 625 5.02 4.13 -44.76
N ILE A 626 4.03 3.61 -45.48
CA ILE A 626 2.72 3.22 -44.93
C ILE A 626 2.62 1.69 -44.96
N HIS A 627 2.47 1.10 -43.79
CA HIS A 627 2.48 -0.35 -43.59
C HIS A 627 1.07 -0.94 -43.62
N GLY A 628 0.06 -0.17 -43.21
CA GLY A 628 -1.34 -0.61 -43.18
C GLY A 628 -2.32 0.53 -43.44
N ILE A 629 -3.46 0.20 -44.05
CA ILE A 629 -4.61 1.09 -44.22
C ILE A 629 -5.81 0.42 -43.55
N CYS A 630 -6.24 0.95 -42.41
CA CYS A 630 -7.40 0.49 -41.66
C CYS A 630 -8.64 1.28 -42.06
N ILE A 631 -9.63 0.60 -42.66
CA ILE A 631 -10.93 1.17 -42.99
C ILE A 631 -11.92 0.78 -41.89
N LEU A 632 -12.32 1.76 -41.09
CA LEU A 632 -13.26 1.57 -39.99
C LEU A 632 -14.72 1.62 -40.47
N LEU A 633 -15.51 0.67 -39.98
CA LEU A 633 -16.92 0.48 -40.31
C LEU A 633 -17.73 0.16 -39.05
N LYS A 634 -19.02 0.51 -39.01
CA LYS A 634 -19.95 -0.07 -38.02
C LYS A 634 -20.55 -1.35 -38.61
N PRO A 635 -20.72 -2.45 -37.84
CA PRO A 635 -21.17 -3.74 -38.38
C PRO A 635 -22.69 -3.81 -38.65
N ASN A 636 -23.47 -2.85 -38.16
CA ASN A 636 -24.93 -2.83 -38.31
C ASN A 636 -25.44 -1.97 -39.48
N ASN A 637 -24.54 -1.46 -40.34
CA ASN A 637 -24.93 -0.64 -41.48
C ASN A 637 -25.28 -1.53 -42.68
N ALA A 638 -26.58 -1.81 -42.87
CA ALA A 638 -27.07 -2.58 -44.03
C ALA A 638 -26.84 -1.86 -45.38
N ARG A 639 -26.56 -0.55 -45.36
CA ARG A 639 -26.22 0.27 -46.54
C ARG A 639 -25.05 1.19 -46.20
N LEU A 640 -24.00 1.15 -47.03
CA LEU A 640 -22.91 2.13 -46.98
C LEU A 640 -23.38 3.45 -47.59
N THR A 641 -22.95 4.60 -47.07
CA THR A 641 -23.34 5.89 -47.65
C THR A 641 -22.77 6.05 -49.08
N ILE A 642 -23.46 6.81 -49.93
CA ILE A 642 -23.02 7.05 -51.32
C ILE A 642 -21.63 7.72 -51.31
N VAL A 643 -21.41 8.67 -50.41
CA VAL A 643 -20.14 9.39 -50.29
C VAL A 643 -19.01 8.45 -49.88
N PHE A 644 -19.23 7.59 -48.89
CA PHE A 644 -18.23 6.60 -48.50
C PHE A 644 -17.93 5.60 -49.61
N GLN A 645 -18.96 5.09 -50.31
CA GLN A 645 -18.76 4.20 -51.45
C GLN A 645 -17.94 4.87 -52.55
N PHE A 646 -18.22 6.14 -52.85
CA PHE A 646 -17.44 6.93 -53.80
C PHE A 646 -15.98 7.06 -53.35
N CYS A 647 -15.71 7.49 -52.12
CA CYS A 647 -14.35 7.66 -51.61
C CYS A 647 -13.54 6.36 -51.60
N ILE A 648 -14.16 5.23 -51.24
CA ILE A 648 -13.47 3.93 -51.29
C ILE A 648 -13.22 3.50 -52.75
N LYS A 649 -14.16 3.72 -53.68
CA LYS A 649 -13.93 3.43 -55.11
C LYS A 649 -12.79 4.27 -55.69
N GLU A 650 -12.76 5.56 -55.39
CA GLU A 650 -11.68 6.46 -55.82
C GLU A 650 -10.33 6.01 -55.25
N LEU A 651 -10.29 5.69 -53.94
CA LEU A 651 -9.10 5.14 -53.31
C LEU A 651 -8.62 3.88 -54.03
N LEU A 652 -9.51 2.92 -54.27
CA LEU A 652 -9.18 1.63 -54.91
C LEU A 652 -8.80 1.76 -56.38
N THR A 653 -9.33 2.74 -57.11
CA THR A 653 -9.05 2.96 -58.53
C THR A 653 -7.61 3.43 -58.77
N HIS A 654 -7.08 4.24 -57.84
CA HIS A 654 -5.74 4.84 -57.98
C HIS A 654 -4.67 4.16 -57.12
N LEU A 655 -5.05 3.23 -56.25
CA LEU A 655 -4.10 2.50 -55.42
C LEU A 655 -3.44 1.36 -56.23
N HIS A 656 -2.10 1.29 -56.19
CA HIS A 656 -1.39 0.18 -56.83
C HIS A 656 -1.79 -1.18 -56.24
N ARG A 657 -1.83 -2.25 -57.06
CA ARG A 657 -2.25 -3.61 -56.66
C ARG A 657 -1.46 -4.22 -55.48
N ASP A 658 -0.22 -3.80 -55.30
CA ASP A 658 0.58 -4.22 -54.14
C ASP A 658 0.16 -3.48 -52.86
N ALA A 659 -0.31 -2.23 -52.97
CA ALA A 659 -0.72 -1.41 -51.84
C ALA A 659 -2.11 -1.82 -51.30
N SER A 660 -2.98 -2.41 -52.15
CA SER A 660 -4.27 -2.94 -51.70
C SER A 660 -4.17 -4.14 -50.76
N LYS A 661 -3.03 -4.84 -50.76
CA LYS A 661 -2.75 -5.95 -49.84
C LYS A 661 -2.60 -5.49 -48.39
N ASN A 662 -2.34 -4.20 -48.19
CA ASN A 662 -2.18 -3.57 -46.88
C ASN A 662 -3.50 -2.98 -46.35
N ILE A 663 -4.62 -3.16 -47.07
CA ILE A 663 -5.94 -2.71 -46.63
C ILE A 663 -6.58 -3.77 -45.73
N VAL A 664 -7.05 -3.32 -44.56
CA VAL A 664 -7.84 -4.11 -43.62
C VAL A 664 -9.09 -3.36 -43.21
N PHE A 665 -10.12 -4.10 -42.80
CA PHE A 665 -11.40 -3.58 -42.36
C PHE A 665 -11.57 -3.78 -40.86
N CYS A 666 -11.81 -2.69 -40.14
CA CYS A 666 -11.99 -2.70 -38.69
C CYS A 666 -13.45 -2.36 -38.35
N PHE A 667 -14.19 -3.32 -37.81
CA PHE A 667 -15.57 -3.13 -37.39
C PHE A 667 -15.59 -2.67 -35.93
N THR A 668 -15.92 -1.40 -35.70
CA THR A 668 -16.10 -0.81 -34.37
C THR A 668 -17.50 -1.07 -33.85
N ASN A 669 -17.70 -0.99 -32.52
CA ASN A 669 -19.00 -1.24 -31.89
C ASN A 669 -19.57 -2.65 -32.21
N ALA A 670 -18.69 -3.66 -32.34
CA ALA A 670 -19.07 -5.00 -32.76
C ALA A 670 -19.68 -5.88 -31.66
N ARG A 671 -19.90 -5.34 -30.44
CA ARG A 671 -20.52 -6.08 -29.34
C ARG A 671 -21.92 -6.59 -29.72
N SER A 672 -22.74 -5.76 -30.36
CA SER A 672 -24.12 -6.14 -30.75
C SER A 672 -24.16 -7.25 -31.80
N THR A 673 -23.06 -7.48 -32.53
CA THR A 673 -22.93 -8.52 -33.55
C THR A 673 -22.06 -9.68 -33.09
N PHE A 674 -21.86 -9.82 -31.77
CA PHE A 674 -21.05 -10.87 -31.16
C PHE A 674 -19.61 -10.87 -31.71
N TYR A 675 -19.02 -9.68 -31.90
CA TYR A 675 -17.69 -9.46 -32.47
C TYR A 675 -17.55 -10.03 -33.88
N LYS A 676 -18.56 -9.77 -34.74
CA LYS A 676 -18.57 -10.17 -36.15
C LYS A 676 -18.94 -8.97 -37.06
N PRO A 677 -18.59 -9.01 -38.36
CA PRO A 677 -18.86 -7.92 -39.30
C PRO A 677 -20.33 -7.52 -39.54
N GLY A 678 -21.29 -8.32 -39.06
CA GLY A 678 -22.74 -8.03 -39.17
C GLY A 678 -23.25 -7.84 -40.59
N ASP A 679 -24.29 -7.02 -40.73
CA ASP A 679 -24.99 -6.74 -41.99
C ASP A 679 -24.13 -5.95 -42.98
N THR A 680 -23.14 -5.19 -42.48
CA THR A 680 -22.25 -4.38 -43.31
C THR A 680 -21.36 -5.23 -44.21
N LEU A 681 -21.08 -6.49 -43.85
CA LEU A 681 -20.30 -7.41 -44.68
C LEU A 681 -20.89 -7.59 -46.08
N SER A 682 -22.22 -7.65 -46.20
CA SER A 682 -22.90 -7.83 -47.49
C SER A 682 -22.75 -6.59 -48.37
N ALA A 683 -22.87 -5.40 -47.79
CA ALA A 683 -22.68 -4.14 -48.52
C ALA A 683 -21.22 -3.94 -48.94
N LEU A 684 -20.27 -4.30 -48.08
CA LEU A 684 -18.84 -4.27 -48.37
C LEU A 684 -18.45 -5.26 -49.49
N LYS A 685 -18.96 -6.49 -49.44
CA LYS A 685 -18.77 -7.50 -50.49
C LYS A 685 -19.21 -6.98 -51.86
N ARG A 686 -20.38 -6.33 -51.92
CA ARG A 686 -20.88 -5.73 -53.16
C ARG A 686 -19.96 -4.62 -53.66
N LEU A 687 -19.57 -3.68 -52.79
CA LEU A 687 -18.67 -2.58 -53.13
C LEU A 687 -17.33 -3.06 -53.69
N LEU A 688 -16.75 -4.09 -53.09
CA LEU A 688 -15.48 -4.67 -53.53
C LEU A 688 -15.63 -5.43 -54.85
N SER A 689 -16.74 -6.16 -55.05
CA SER A 689 -16.99 -6.91 -56.30
C SER A 689 -17.17 -6.04 -57.54
N GLU A 690 -17.52 -4.76 -57.35
CA GLU A 690 -17.68 -3.79 -58.45
C GLU A 690 -16.33 -3.29 -59.00
N ASN A 691 -15.23 -3.45 -58.26
CA ASN A 691 -13.88 -3.06 -58.68
C ASN A 691 -13.09 -4.29 -59.15
N LYS A 692 -12.86 -4.42 -60.46
CA LYS A 692 -12.17 -5.59 -61.05
C LYS A 692 -10.64 -5.50 -61.03
N ASP A 693 -10.09 -4.30 -60.84
CA ASP A 693 -8.65 -4.05 -61.00
C ASP A 693 -7.81 -4.39 -59.75
N VAL A 694 -8.47 -4.50 -58.60
CA VAL A 694 -7.85 -4.67 -57.28
C VAL A 694 -8.63 -5.70 -56.47
N GLU A 695 -7.96 -6.78 -56.08
CA GLU A 695 -8.56 -7.83 -55.25
C GLU A 695 -8.15 -7.67 -53.78
N ILE A 696 -9.14 -7.44 -52.90
CA ILE A 696 -8.94 -7.43 -51.45
C ILE A 696 -9.66 -8.65 -50.87
N PRO A 697 -8.94 -9.66 -50.34
CA PRO A 697 -9.58 -10.87 -49.83
C PRO A 697 -10.40 -10.52 -48.60
N ILE A 698 -11.65 -10.99 -48.54
CA ILE A 698 -12.53 -10.85 -47.37
C ILE A 698 -12.36 -12.12 -46.53
N SER A 699 -11.50 -12.06 -45.52
CA SER A 699 -11.21 -13.21 -44.65
C SER A 699 -10.99 -12.75 -43.21
N LYS A 700 -10.80 -13.70 -42.29
CA LYS A 700 -10.42 -13.38 -40.90
C LYS A 700 -9.13 -12.54 -40.84
N HIS A 701 -8.20 -12.70 -41.79
CA HIS A 701 -6.93 -11.97 -41.80
C HIS A 701 -7.05 -10.49 -42.20
N THR A 702 -8.16 -10.08 -42.82
CA THR A 702 -8.38 -8.71 -43.30
C THR A 702 -9.54 -8.02 -42.60
N MET A 703 -10.23 -8.70 -41.69
CA MET A 703 -11.37 -8.16 -40.94
C MET A 703 -11.13 -8.31 -39.45
N TYR A 704 -11.26 -7.22 -38.72
CA TYR A 704 -11.06 -7.13 -37.27
C TYR A 704 -12.32 -6.59 -36.62
N CYS A 705 -12.81 -7.22 -35.56
CA CYS A 705 -14.07 -6.82 -34.94
C CYS A 705 -13.84 -6.47 -33.47
N MET A 706 -13.96 -5.19 -33.15
CA MET A 706 -13.58 -4.61 -31.87
C MET A 706 -14.74 -3.82 -31.26
N ASP A 707 -14.64 -3.51 -29.99
CA ASP A 707 -15.63 -2.68 -29.31
C ASP A 707 -14.99 -1.53 -28.54
N ASN A 708 -15.34 -0.31 -28.91
CA ASN A 708 -14.75 0.90 -28.34
C ASN A 708 -15.43 1.32 -27.03
N GLU A 709 -16.46 0.60 -26.60
CA GLU A 709 -17.22 0.90 -25.38
C GLU A 709 -16.43 0.65 -24.11
N ALA A 710 -15.43 -0.25 -24.12
CA ALA A 710 -14.55 -0.45 -22.97
C ALA A 710 -13.76 0.81 -22.60
N PHE A 711 -13.29 1.58 -23.59
CA PHE A 711 -12.67 2.89 -23.35
C PHE A 711 -13.68 3.92 -22.85
N ARG A 712 -14.89 3.96 -23.43
CA ARG A 712 -15.96 4.88 -22.99
C ARG A 712 -16.37 4.62 -21.54
N PHE A 713 -16.49 3.35 -21.18
CA PHE A 713 -16.72 2.91 -19.81
C PHE A 713 -15.59 3.38 -18.88
N LEU A 714 -14.33 3.12 -19.23
CA LEU A 714 -13.18 3.57 -18.44
C LEU A 714 -13.18 5.10 -18.25
N ALA A 715 -13.47 5.86 -19.30
CA ALA A 715 -13.57 7.31 -19.24
C ALA A 715 -14.76 7.77 -18.39
N ALA A 716 -15.90 7.08 -18.40
CA ALA A 716 -17.06 7.37 -17.57
C ALA A 716 -16.77 7.12 -16.08
N VAL A 717 -16.17 5.98 -15.73
CA VAL A 717 -15.72 5.67 -14.35
C VAL A 717 -14.77 6.77 -13.84
N LYS A 718 -13.84 7.21 -14.68
CA LYS A 718 -12.87 8.27 -14.33
C LYS A 718 -13.50 9.66 -14.18
N ASN A 719 -14.70 9.85 -14.70
CA ASN A 719 -15.51 11.05 -14.52
C ASN A 719 -16.59 10.90 -13.43
N GLY A 720 -16.49 9.86 -12.58
CA GLY A 720 -17.35 9.68 -11.41
C GLY A 720 -18.70 9.01 -11.69
N ILE A 721 -18.87 8.37 -12.84
CA ILE A 721 -20.06 7.55 -13.11
C ILE A 721 -19.87 6.17 -12.47
N GLU A 722 -20.83 5.79 -11.63
CA GLU A 722 -20.88 4.46 -11.01
C GLU A 722 -21.52 3.45 -11.96
N PHE A 723 -21.03 2.21 -11.90
CA PHE A 723 -21.54 1.08 -12.68
C PHE A 723 -21.60 -0.15 -11.78
N SER A 724 -22.56 -1.04 -12.04
CA SER A 724 -22.72 -2.28 -11.29
C SER A 724 -21.56 -3.25 -11.53
N ASP A 725 -21.33 -4.19 -10.60
CA ASP A 725 -20.31 -5.24 -10.77
C ASP A 725 -20.55 -6.07 -12.04
N ASN A 726 -21.81 -6.29 -12.41
CA ASN A 726 -22.17 -6.99 -13.65
C ASN A 726 -21.79 -6.20 -14.90
N ASP A 727 -21.96 -4.87 -14.88
CA ASP A 727 -21.50 -4.00 -15.97
C ASP A 727 -19.98 -4.06 -16.11
N ARG A 728 -19.25 -3.99 -14.99
CA ARG A 728 -17.78 -4.10 -14.97
C ARG A 728 -17.30 -5.40 -15.60
N ILE A 729 -17.92 -6.54 -15.25
CA ILE A 729 -17.61 -7.84 -15.87
C ILE A 729 -17.85 -7.80 -17.39
N ASN A 730 -18.96 -7.20 -17.84
CA ASN A 730 -19.26 -7.09 -19.27
C ASN A 730 -18.28 -6.19 -20.03
N PHE A 731 -17.87 -5.06 -19.45
CA PHE A 731 -16.87 -4.19 -20.04
C PHE A 731 -15.47 -4.79 -20.01
N SER A 732 -15.14 -5.59 -18.99
CA SER A 732 -13.87 -6.35 -18.95
C SER A 732 -13.81 -7.38 -20.08
N ALA A 733 -14.88 -8.15 -20.31
CA ALA A 733 -14.91 -9.09 -21.44
C ALA A 733 -14.78 -8.37 -22.80
N SER A 734 -15.31 -7.15 -22.90
CA SER A 734 -15.17 -6.31 -24.10
C SER A 734 -13.77 -5.73 -24.28
N TRP A 735 -13.11 -5.38 -23.18
CA TRP A 735 -11.70 -5.00 -23.15
C TRP A 735 -10.85 -6.15 -23.69
N ASP A 736 -10.97 -7.34 -23.12
CA ASP A 736 -10.16 -8.51 -23.49
C ASP A 736 -10.31 -8.86 -24.98
N LYS A 737 -11.54 -8.84 -25.50
CA LYS A 737 -11.81 -9.08 -26.93
C LYS A 737 -11.19 -8.02 -27.84
N SER A 738 -11.22 -6.76 -27.41
CA SER A 738 -10.65 -5.66 -28.19
C SER A 738 -9.13 -5.65 -28.15
N VAL A 739 -8.53 -6.06 -27.02
CA VAL A 739 -7.08 -6.31 -26.89
C VAL A 739 -6.66 -7.44 -27.82
N GLU A 740 -7.33 -8.61 -27.76
CA GLU A 740 -7.03 -9.77 -28.62
C GLU A 740 -7.03 -9.40 -30.11
N GLU A 741 -8.04 -8.66 -30.56
CA GLU A 741 -8.17 -8.24 -31.95
C GLU A 741 -7.20 -7.11 -32.35
N THR A 742 -6.88 -6.21 -31.42
CA THR A 742 -5.84 -5.18 -31.62
C THR A 742 -4.46 -5.82 -31.74
N ASP A 743 -4.17 -6.80 -30.88
CA ASP A 743 -2.91 -7.53 -30.94
C ASP A 743 -2.79 -8.30 -32.24
N ARG A 744 -3.86 -8.98 -32.67
CA ARG A 744 -3.92 -9.66 -33.96
C ARG A 744 -3.69 -8.71 -35.15
N LEU A 745 -4.19 -7.48 -35.08
CA LEU A 745 -4.01 -6.46 -36.12
C LEU A 745 -2.54 -6.02 -36.19
N LEU A 746 -1.95 -5.73 -35.03
CA LEU A 746 -0.58 -5.23 -34.92
C LEU A 746 0.48 -6.33 -35.09
N GLU A 747 0.16 -7.62 -34.88
CA GLU A 747 1.05 -8.78 -35.09
C GLU A 747 1.18 -9.22 -36.55
N GLN A 748 0.44 -8.61 -37.49
CA GLN A 748 0.53 -8.96 -38.92
C GLN A 748 1.89 -8.64 -39.58
N ASP A 749 2.86 -8.16 -38.82
CA ASP A 749 4.27 -7.99 -39.16
C ASP A 749 4.94 -9.20 -39.86
N LYS A 750 4.32 -10.39 -39.86
CA LYS A 750 4.89 -11.59 -40.50
C LYS A 750 4.46 -11.87 -41.96
N VAL A 751 3.50 -11.16 -42.55
CA VAL A 751 2.98 -11.56 -43.89
C VAL A 751 2.97 -10.47 -44.98
N THR A 752 3.12 -9.17 -44.69
CA THR A 752 2.95 -8.14 -45.75
C THR A 752 3.97 -7.00 -45.75
N LEU A 753 5.23 -7.26 -45.40
CA LEU A 753 6.35 -6.32 -45.63
C LEU A 753 6.84 -6.38 -47.09
N GLY A 754 5.93 -6.18 -48.05
CA GLY A 754 6.21 -6.14 -49.48
C GLY A 754 6.07 -4.73 -50.05
N ASN A 755 7.19 -4.03 -50.25
CA ASN A 755 7.34 -2.76 -51.00
C ASN A 755 6.41 -1.60 -50.59
N ASN A 756 6.51 -1.16 -49.33
CA ASN A 756 5.71 -0.09 -48.71
C ASN A 756 5.85 1.30 -49.37
N ARG A 757 6.98 1.58 -50.04
CA ARG A 757 7.20 2.84 -50.76
C ARG A 757 6.21 3.05 -51.91
N LYS A 758 5.75 1.96 -52.54
CA LYS A 758 4.76 2.02 -53.64
C LYS A 758 3.39 2.53 -53.20
N VAL A 759 3.01 2.33 -51.93
CA VAL A 759 1.74 2.86 -51.37
C VAL A 759 1.81 4.38 -51.38
N LEU A 760 2.91 4.94 -50.86
CA LEU A 760 3.14 6.37 -50.80
C LEU A 760 3.27 6.97 -52.22
N ASP A 761 3.98 6.30 -53.12
CA ASP A 761 4.10 6.71 -54.51
C ASP A 761 2.72 6.75 -55.20
N SER A 762 1.87 5.73 -55.01
CA SER A 762 0.51 5.69 -55.57
C SER A 762 -0.40 6.80 -55.03
N LEU A 763 -0.28 7.11 -53.74
CA LEU A 763 -1.05 8.18 -53.11
C LEU A 763 -0.56 9.57 -53.58
N ASN A 764 0.75 9.73 -53.81
CA ASN A 764 1.32 10.94 -54.41
C ASN A 764 0.93 11.09 -55.88
N ASP A 765 0.89 10.00 -56.66
CA ASP A 765 0.41 10.00 -58.04
C ASP A 765 -1.07 10.39 -58.11
N MET A 766 -1.89 9.86 -57.19
CA MET A 766 -3.29 10.26 -57.04
C MET A 766 -3.41 11.76 -56.75
N LYS A 767 -2.58 12.31 -55.85
CA LYS A 767 -2.51 13.75 -55.56
C LYS A 767 -2.24 14.56 -56.82
N SER A 768 -1.28 14.13 -57.62
CA SER A 768 -0.83 14.83 -58.84
C SER A 768 -1.94 14.82 -59.90
N ASN A 769 -2.52 13.65 -60.20
CA ASN A 769 -3.60 13.50 -61.17
C ASN A 769 -4.84 14.29 -60.75
N TYR A 770 -5.22 14.19 -59.48
CA TYR A 770 -6.35 14.91 -58.92
C TYR A 770 -6.18 16.43 -59.00
N THR A 771 -5.00 16.94 -58.62
CA THR A 771 -4.69 18.38 -58.68
C THR A 771 -4.71 18.88 -60.13
N HIS A 772 -4.26 18.05 -61.08
CA HIS A 772 -4.30 18.34 -62.50
C HIS A 772 -5.73 18.43 -63.04
N GLU A 773 -6.60 17.45 -62.76
CA GLU A 773 -8.00 17.46 -63.16
C GLU A 773 -8.79 18.64 -62.57
N VAL A 774 -8.56 18.96 -61.29
CA VAL A 774 -9.18 20.12 -60.64
C VAL A 774 -8.72 21.43 -61.27
N ASN A 775 -7.45 21.55 -61.65
CA ASN A 775 -6.94 22.75 -62.32
C ASN A 775 -7.54 22.90 -63.72
N ILE A 776 -7.67 21.82 -64.51
CA ILE A 776 -8.36 21.86 -65.81
C ILE A 776 -9.81 22.33 -65.65
N LEU A 777 -10.55 21.80 -64.67
CA LEU A 777 -11.92 22.21 -64.39
C LEU A 777 -12.01 23.67 -63.93
N LYS A 778 -11.11 24.13 -63.06
CA LYS A 778 -11.04 25.53 -62.62
C LYS A 778 -10.72 26.47 -63.79
N GLU A 779 -9.80 26.11 -64.67
CA GLU A 779 -9.47 26.87 -65.87
C GLU A 779 -10.66 26.94 -66.83
N SER A 780 -11.38 25.81 -67.00
CA SER A 780 -12.60 25.73 -67.82
C SER A 780 -13.73 26.60 -67.26
N ILE A 781 -13.93 26.59 -65.94
CA ILE A 781 -14.93 27.44 -65.25
C ILE A 781 -14.53 28.92 -65.27
N SER A 782 -13.23 29.22 -65.17
CA SER A 782 -12.72 30.60 -65.21
C SER A 782 -12.82 31.19 -66.63
N SER A 783 -12.63 30.37 -67.67
CA SER A 783 -12.76 30.77 -69.08
C SER A 783 -14.21 31.04 -69.53
N SER A 784 -15.22 30.65 -68.74
CA SER A 784 -16.65 30.83 -69.05
C SER A 784 -17.31 31.99 -68.28
N SER A 785 -16.53 32.80 -67.56
CA SER A 785 -17.00 33.85 -66.65
C SER A 785 -17.20 35.25 -67.27
N SER A 786 -17.38 35.37 -68.60
CA SER A 786 -17.63 36.66 -69.26
C SER A 786 -19.07 36.87 -69.78
N SER A 787 -20.08 36.41 -69.03
CA SER A 787 -21.47 36.92 -69.16
C SER A 787 -22.35 36.39 -68.02
N GLN A 788 -22.45 37.12 -66.90
CA GLN A 788 -23.54 36.92 -65.95
C GLN A 788 -24.81 37.60 -66.49
N GLU A 789 -25.79 36.82 -66.92
CA GLU A 789 -27.18 37.27 -67.05
C GLU A 789 -28.05 36.43 -66.09
N GLU A 790 -29.05 37.09 -65.47
CA GLU A 790 -29.90 36.52 -64.42
C GLU A 790 -30.60 35.22 -64.84
N ILE A 791 -30.59 34.23 -63.94
CA ILE A 791 -31.24 32.93 -64.13
C ILE A 791 -32.76 33.11 -63.98
N THR A 792 -33.47 33.11 -65.10
CA THR A 792 -34.95 33.07 -65.14
C THR A 792 -35.46 31.62 -65.19
N PRO A 793 -36.71 31.36 -64.73
CA PRO A 793 -37.29 30.01 -64.77
C PRO A 793 -37.32 29.37 -66.16
N GLN A 794 -37.51 30.17 -67.22
CA GLN A 794 -37.46 29.69 -68.61
C GLN A 794 -36.07 29.22 -69.01
N ARG A 795 -35.01 29.89 -68.52
CA ARG A 795 -33.63 29.52 -68.80
C ARG A 795 -33.22 28.23 -68.09
N VAL A 796 -33.75 28.00 -66.89
CA VAL A 796 -33.58 26.73 -66.17
C VAL A 796 -34.18 25.59 -66.98
N THR A 797 -35.37 25.77 -67.54
CA THR A 797 -36.01 24.74 -68.39
C THR A 797 -35.20 24.46 -69.65
N GLU A 798 -34.70 25.49 -70.35
CA GLU A 798 -33.83 25.32 -71.52
C GLU A 798 -32.51 24.60 -71.21
N LEU A 799 -31.93 24.85 -70.04
CA LEU A 799 -30.69 24.18 -69.59
C LEU A 799 -30.95 22.71 -69.24
N VAL A 800 -32.10 22.42 -68.63
CA VAL A 800 -32.54 21.05 -68.34
C VAL A 800 -32.78 20.27 -69.64
N ASP A 801 -33.38 20.90 -70.66
CA ASP A 801 -33.60 20.27 -71.97
C ASP A 801 -32.26 19.98 -72.67
N LYS A 802 -31.31 20.92 -72.64
CA LYS A 802 -29.93 20.69 -73.17
C LYS A 802 -29.18 19.57 -72.45
N LEU A 803 -29.35 19.44 -71.14
CA LEU A 803 -28.75 18.35 -70.36
C LEU A 803 -29.37 16.99 -70.72
N CYS A 804 -30.66 16.95 -71.08
CA CYS A 804 -31.35 15.74 -71.52
C CYS A 804 -30.98 15.31 -72.96
N GLU A 805 -30.35 16.18 -73.76
CA GLU A 805 -29.88 15.89 -75.12
C GLU A 805 -28.43 15.35 -75.19
N LEU A 806 -27.74 15.23 -74.04
CA LEU A 806 -26.36 14.73 -73.99
C LEU A 806 -26.26 13.25 -74.39
N LYS A 807 -25.28 12.95 -75.27
CA LYS A 807 -25.15 11.67 -75.98
C LYS A 807 -25.01 10.42 -75.09
N GLU A 808 -24.41 10.54 -73.90
CA GLU A 808 -24.15 9.40 -73.02
C GLU A 808 -25.06 9.34 -71.79
N THR A 809 -25.39 10.49 -71.19
CA THR A 809 -26.12 10.58 -69.92
C THR A 809 -27.54 11.16 -70.05
N GLY A 810 -27.87 11.77 -71.19
CA GLY A 810 -29.14 12.48 -71.41
C GLY A 810 -30.37 11.57 -71.28
N ALA A 811 -30.27 10.33 -71.75
CA ALA A 811 -31.38 9.36 -71.64
C ALA A 811 -31.69 8.94 -70.19
N GLN A 812 -30.66 8.78 -69.35
CA GLN A 812 -30.83 8.43 -67.93
C GLN A 812 -31.35 9.62 -67.10
N LEU A 813 -30.88 10.82 -67.41
CA LEU A 813 -31.38 12.06 -66.81
C LEU A 813 -32.86 12.27 -67.12
N LYS A 814 -33.27 12.08 -68.38
CA LYS A 814 -34.67 12.19 -68.81
C LYS A 814 -35.57 11.18 -68.08
N GLN A 815 -35.11 9.94 -67.95
CA GLN A 815 -35.83 8.88 -67.22
C GLN A 815 -35.98 9.22 -65.72
N THR A 816 -34.96 9.81 -65.10
CA THR A 816 -35.00 10.22 -63.69
C THR A 816 -35.92 11.42 -63.47
N ILE A 817 -35.89 12.40 -64.38
CA ILE A 817 -36.78 13.56 -64.35
C ILE A 817 -38.24 13.12 -64.54
N ASP A 818 -38.53 12.19 -65.45
CA ASP A 818 -39.88 11.65 -65.65
C ASP A 818 -40.39 10.90 -64.40
N VAL A 819 -39.52 10.18 -63.69
CA VAL A 819 -39.85 9.50 -62.41
C VAL A 819 -40.16 10.51 -61.30
N VAL A 820 -39.39 11.59 -61.19
CA VAL A 820 -39.63 12.65 -60.19
C VAL A 820 -40.91 13.44 -60.51
N THR A 821 -41.15 13.73 -61.79
CA THR A 821 -42.33 14.50 -62.24
C THR A 821 -43.63 13.70 -62.12
N SER A 822 -43.59 12.38 -62.36
CA SER A 822 -44.72 11.47 -62.13
C SER A 822 -44.99 11.20 -60.65
N SER A 823 -43.96 11.24 -59.80
CA SER A 823 -44.10 11.16 -58.33
C SER A 823 -44.76 12.42 -57.75
N ASN A 824 -44.40 13.62 -58.26
CA ASN A 824 -44.98 14.89 -57.81
C ASN A 824 -46.45 15.10 -58.23
N ARG A 825 -46.90 14.50 -59.35
CA ARG A 825 -48.34 14.52 -59.72
C ARG A 825 -49.23 13.70 -58.77
N LYS A 826 -48.68 12.73 -58.04
CA LYS A 826 -49.42 11.95 -57.03
C LYS A 826 -49.48 12.61 -55.65
N ALA A 827 -48.60 13.57 -55.35
CA ALA A 827 -48.58 14.31 -54.09
C ALA A 827 -49.45 15.58 -54.08
N ALA A 828 -49.87 16.08 -55.25
CA ALA A 828 -50.60 17.35 -55.42
C ALA A 828 -52.14 17.25 -55.27
N GLN A 829 -52.66 16.29 -54.51
CA GLN A 829 -54.06 16.23 -54.07
C GLN A 829 -54.14 16.11 -52.54
N TYR A 830 -53.65 17.11 -51.82
CA TYR A 830 -54.04 17.37 -50.44
C TYR A 830 -54.03 18.88 -50.22
N HIS A 831 -55.22 19.46 -50.00
CA HIS A 831 -55.39 20.87 -49.64
C HIS A 831 -55.08 21.05 -48.15
N GLU A 832 -54.22 22.02 -47.83
CA GLU A 832 -54.09 22.58 -46.48
C GLU A 832 -55.31 23.43 -46.13
N ALA A 833 -55.84 23.27 -44.93
CA ALA A 833 -56.71 24.24 -44.28
C ALA A 833 -56.11 24.63 -42.91
N PRO A 834 -56.19 25.91 -42.49
CA PRO A 834 -55.36 26.45 -41.41
C PRO A 834 -55.89 26.09 -40.02
N LEU A 835 -54.96 25.82 -39.10
CA LEU A 835 -55.22 25.67 -37.68
C LEU A 835 -55.67 26.99 -37.05
N VAL A 836 -56.88 27.01 -36.47
CA VAL A 836 -57.27 27.92 -35.39
C VAL A 836 -57.89 27.07 -34.26
N PRO A 837 -57.49 27.26 -33.00
CA PRO A 837 -57.75 26.29 -31.92
C PRO A 837 -59.07 26.55 -31.20
N GLN A 838 -59.83 25.51 -30.85
CA GLN A 838 -60.72 25.52 -29.68
C GLN A 838 -61.34 24.16 -29.30
N ARG A 839 -61.25 23.87 -27.99
CA ARG A 839 -62.19 23.17 -27.09
C ARG A 839 -62.71 21.78 -27.46
N TYR A 840 -62.27 20.79 -26.68
CA TYR A 840 -62.94 19.50 -26.53
C TYR A 840 -64.07 19.58 -25.50
N SER A 841 -65.30 19.28 -25.94
CA SER A 841 -66.38 18.81 -25.07
C SER A 841 -67.33 17.87 -25.82
N ASN A 842 -67.44 16.67 -25.26
CA ASN A 842 -68.59 15.76 -25.19
C ASN A 842 -69.25 15.13 -26.45
N SER A 843 -69.18 13.80 -26.41
CA SER A 843 -70.31 12.84 -26.42
C SER A 843 -70.92 12.32 -27.73
N HIS A 844 -70.74 11.01 -27.91
CA HIS A 844 -71.76 9.97 -28.15
C HIS A 844 -72.62 9.95 -29.44
N SER A 845 -72.44 8.89 -30.24
CA SER A 845 -73.47 7.88 -30.62
C SER A 845 -72.76 6.79 -31.47
N LYS A 846 -72.75 5.49 -31.14
CA LYS A 846 -73.81 4.45 -31.13
C LYS A 846 -74.64 4.38 -32.42
N ASN A 847 -74.42 3.36 -33.25
CA ASN A 847 -75.12 2.07 -33.22
C ASN A 847 -75.12 1.39 -34.60
N ASP A 848 -74.85 0.07 -34.61
CA ASP A 848 -75.74 -0.98 -35.11
C ASP A 848 -74.98 -2.33 -35.13
N LYS A 849 -75.52 -3.54 -34.89
CA LYS A 849 -76.76 -4.06 -34.29
C LYS A 849 -76.67 -5.62 -34.33
N LYS A 850 -77.51 -6.29 -33.53
CA LYS A 850 -77.95 -7.74 -33.50
C LYS A 850 -77.16 -8.67 -32.56
N LYS A 851 -77.69 -9.02 -31.37
CA LYS A 851 -78.72 -10.06 -30.99
C LYS A 851 -78.21 -11.49 -31.27
N ASN A 852 -78.25 -12.49 -30.37
CA ASN A 852 -79.16 -12.80 -29.25
C ASN A 852 -78.58 -13.86 -28.27
N LYS A 853 -79.07 -13.84 -27.03
CA LYS A 853 -78.89 -14.76 -25.87
C LYS A 853 -79.37 -16.22 -26.10
N LYS A 854 -78.78 -17.23 -25.40
CA LYS A 854 -79.23 -17.85 -24.10
C LYS A 854 -78.56 -19.23 -23.84
N LYS A 855 -78.17 -19.48 -22.55
CA LYS A 855 -78.14 -20.73 -21.70
C LYS A 855 -77.57 -22.05 -22.29
N SER A 856 -76.83 -22.90 -21.56
CA SER A 856 -77.11 -23.55 -20.27
C SER A 856 -75.86 -24.23 -19.64
N GLU A 857 -76.04 -24.75 -18.41
CA GLU A 857 -75.10 -25.33 -17.42
C GLU A 857 -74.54 -26.76 -17.68
N SER A 858 -73.52 -27.12 -16.86
CA SER A 858 -73.14 -28.43 -16.26
C SER A 858 -72.65 -29.57 -17.17
N SER A 859 -71.73 -30.48 -16.81
CA SER A 859 -70.85 -30.78 -15.65
C SER A 859 -69.98 -32.02 -16.01
N GLU A 860 -68.91 -32.28 -15.22
CA GLU A 860 -68.21 -33.60 -15.04
C GLU A 860 -67.37 -34.15 -16.23
N ASP A 861 -66.22 -34.83 -16.10
CA ASP A 861 -65.54 -35.49 -14.97
C ASP A 861 -64.06 -35.82 -15.28
N SER A 862 -63.30 -36.10 -14.20
CA SER A 862 -62.13 -37.00 -14.06
C SER A 862 -60.74 -36.54 -14.59
N SER A 863 -59.79 -36.21 -13.70
CA SER A 863 -58.81 -37.06 -12.95
C SER A 863 -57.54 -37.35 -13.79
N VAL A 864 -56.31 -37.16 -13.31
CA VAL A 864 -55.59 -38.04 -12.37
C VAL A 864 -54.49 -37.28 -11.58
N THR A 865 -54.47 -37.62 -10.29
CA THR A 865 -53.58 -37.43 -9.13
C THR A 865 -52.05 -37.35 -9.26
N GLY A 866 -51.41 -36.72 -8.25
CA GLY A 866 -50.06 -37.07 -7.78
C GLY A 866 -49.44 -36.13 -6.75
N TRP A 867 -49.63 -36.41 -5.45
CA TRP A 867 -49.09 -35.68 -4.28
C TRP A 867 -47.91 -36.44 -3.64
N LEU A 868 -47.02 -35.70 -2.92
CA LEU A 868 -46.21 -36.05 -1.72
C LEU A 868 -44.76 -36.64 -1.80
N LYS A 869 -43.83 -35.78 -1.34
CA LYS A 869 -42.91 -35.88 -0.17
C LYS A 869 -42.02 -37.13 0.05
N ARG A 870 -40.73 -36.86 0.33
CA ARG A 870 -39.94 -37.28 1.53
C ARG A 870 -38.72 -36.34 1.65
N LYS A 871 -38.62 -35.44 2.66
CA LYS A 871 -38.39 -35.56 4.12
C LYS A 871 -36.88 -35.64 4.49
N PHE A 872 -36.30 -34.52 4.94
CA PHE A 872 -35.87 -34.17 6.33
C PHE A 872 -34.49 -34.74 6.72
N PHE A 873 -33.48 -33.88 6.90
CA PHE A 873 -33.23 -33.01 8.06
C PHE A 873 -32.40 -31.81 7.63
#